data_AF-A0AAW2UPW7-F1
#
_entry.id   AF-A0AAW2UPW7-F1
#
_cell.length_a   1.000
_cell.length_b   1.000
_cell.length_c   1.000
_cell.angle_alpha   90.00
_cell.angle_beta   90.00
_cell.angle_gamma   90.00
#
_symmetry.space_group_name_H-M   'P 1'
#
loop_
_entity.id
_entity.type
_entity.pdbx_description
1 polymer ?
#
loop_
_entity_poly.entity_id
_entity_poly.type
_entity_poly.pdbx_seq_one_letter_code
_entity_poly.pdbx_strand_id
1 'polypeptide(L)'
;MGEASKMVSVDEALQTVLRVAQRLPPVTVPIHQAMGKVLAQDVAAPDPLPPYPASIKDGYAVVASDGPGEYPVITEARAGDDGIDVKVTPGTIAYVTTGGCDIAKGDVILKLGERLGAAEIGLLATAGVVAVKVYPSPKIAVLSTGDELVEPTNESLKRGQLAPLLACVPSPILHLLRHLIRDSNRAMILAAAVQQQCEVLDLGIAHDDEKEIEGILERAFSSGIDIILTSGGVSMGDRDFVKPLLEKKGRVYFHKVCMKPGKPLTFAEILPGSTEDRADTKILAFGLPGNPVSCLVCFHLFLVPTIRHLSGWAHPHLPRVHARLKQSIMADRVRPEFHRATVRWEFNGGTDISGFVAESTGNQISSRLLSMKSANALLEVPPTGNLIPSGTYVVAIIISDLIGFTGTSSFSSSIPVSITQRSNSSDTVAGRHEDSEFKVAILTVSDTVASGAGPDRSGPRAVSVVNSSSETLGGARVAATAVVPDEIPKIKEALERWSDVDKMDLILTLGGTGCTPRDVTPEATKEVIQKETPGLLYVMMQESLKVTPFAMLSRSAAGIRGSTLIINMPGNPNAVAECMEALLPALKHALEQIKGDKREKHPRHIPHAQATPTDTWERSYKLASGVAQETGCSCSH
;
A
#
# COMPACT_ATOMS: atom_id res chain seq x y z
N MET A 1 41.73 -31.29 9.35
CA MET A 1 40.47 -31.60 10.07
C MET A 1 40.16 -30.39 10.95
N GLY A 2 39.31 -29.48 10.48
CA GLY A 2 38.93 -28.26 11.19
C GLY A 2 37.42 -28.12 11.16
N GLU A 3 36.84 -28.01 12.34
CA GLU A 3 35.43 -27.81 12.72
C GLU A 3 34.36 -27.99 11.64
N ALA A 4 33.50 -29.00 11.82
CA ALA A 4 32.23 -29.10 11.13
C ALA A 4 31.44 -27.79 11.34
N SER A 5 31.52 -26.88 10.38
CA SER A 5 30.85 -25.57 10.34
C SER A 5 29.42 -25.68 10.89
N LYS A 6 29.25 -25.20 12.12
CA LYS A 6 28.02 -25.27 12.90
C LYS A 6 26.99 -24.36 12.23
N MET A 7 25.89 -24.96 11.78
CA MET A 7 24.77 -24.21 11.20
C MET A 7 24.06 -23.46 12.34
N VAL A 8 24.10 -22.13 12.31
CA VAL A 8 23.50 -21.29 13.38
C VAL A 8 21.99 -21.20 13.19
N SER A 9 21.24 -21.02 14.29
CA SER A 9 19.81 -20.74 14.18
C SER A 9 19.55 -19.34 13.60
N VAL A 10 18.32 -19.09 13.15
CA VAL A 10 17.93 -17.76 12.64
C VAL A 10 18.06 -16.70 13.73
N ASP A 11 17.63 -17.01 14.96
CA ASP A 11 17.71 -16.08 16.09
C ASP A 11 19.16 -15.80 16.48
N GLU A 12 20.02 -16.83 16.55
CA GLU A 12 21.44 -16.66 16.85
C GLU A 12 22.15 -15.81 15.78
N ALA A 13 21.83 -16.05 14.52
CA ALA A 13 22.33 -15.27 13.39
C ALA A 13 21.87 -13.81 13.47
N LEU A 14 20.57 -13.56 13.69
CA LEU A 14 20.02 -12.21 13.79
C LEU A 14 20.58 -11.45 15.00
N GLN A 15 20.68 -12.08 16.17
CA GLN A 15 21.30 -11.47 17.35
C GLN A 15 22.77 -11.15 17.13
N THR A 16 23.50 -12.00 16.40
CA THR A 16 24.88 -11.72 16.03
C THR A 16 24.98 -10.52 15.12
N VAL A 17 24.12 -10.42 14.10
CA VAL A 17 24.05 -9.25 13.20
C VAL A 17 23.76 -7.97 13.98
N LEU A 18 22.71 -7.97 14.82
CA LEU A 18 22.31 -6.78 15.58
C LEU A 18 23.33 -6.36 16.65
N ARG A 19 24.10 -7.30 17.20
CA ARG A 19 25.20 -6.99 18.14
C ARG A 19 26.38 -6.30 17.44
N VAL A 20 26.63 -6.63 16.18
CA VAL A 20 27.73 -6.06 15.38
C VAL A 20 27.32 -4.73 14.77
N ALA A 21 26.07 -4.61 14.34
CA ALA A 21 25.49 -3.39 13.81
C ALA A 21 25.45 -2.27 14.87
N GLN A 22 26.08 -1.14 14.56
CA GLN A 22 26.04 0.05 15.42
C GLN A 22 25.13 1.11 14.81
N ARG A 23 24.38 1.83 15.65
CA ARG A 23 23.56 2.97 15.22
C ARG A 23 24.44 4.00 14.51
N LEU A 24 23.93 4.51 13.39
CA LEU A 24 24.64 5.56 12.66
C LEU A 24 24.69 6.86 13.49
N PRO A 25 25.74 7.66 13.34
CA PRO A 25 25.79 8.98 13.96
C PRO A 25 24.60 9.84 13.52
N PRO A 26 23.92 10.52 14.47
CA PRO A 26 22.75 11.32 14.13
C PRO A 26 23.12 12.58 13.33
N VAL A 27 22.22 12.98 12.44
CA VAL A 27 22.37 14.14 11.54
C VAL A 27 21.21 15.11 11.70
N THR A 28 21.45 16.40 11.45
CA THR A 28 20.39 17.41 11.44
C THR A 28 19.84 17.56 10.02
N VAL A 29 18.52 17.44 9.87
CA VAL A 29 17.85 17.57 8.57
C VAL A 29 16.65 18.52 8.66
N PRO A 30 16.23 19.16 7.56
CA PRO A 30 14.97 19.88 7.50
C PRO A 30 13.77 18.95 7.80
N ILE A 31 12.73 19.46 8.46
CA ILE A 31 11.57 18.62 8.89
C ILE A 31 10.88 17.87 7.74
N HIS A 32 10.80 18.43 6.53
CA HIS A 32 10.20 17.76 5.38
C HIS A 32 11.03 16.56 4.88
N GLN A 33 12.33 16.51 5.20
CA GLN A 33 13.21 15.36 4.93
C GLN A 33 13.30 14.40 6.12
N ALA A 34 12.68 14.73 7.25
CA ALA A 34 12.70 13.91 8.46
C ALA A 34 11.64 12.79 8.46
N MET A 35 10.68 12.83 7.52
CA MET A 35 9.62 11.82 7.37
C MET A 35 10.19 10.39 7.32
N GLY A 36 9.67 9.53 8.18
CA GLY A 36 10.04 8.12 8.30
C GLY A 36 11.31 7.84 9.12
N LYS A 37 12.11 8.86 9.44
CA LYS A 37 13.34 8.73 10.24
C LYS A 37 13.04 8.69 11.74
N VAL A 38 14.03 8.28 12.53
CA VAL A 38 13.93 8.20 13.99
C VAL A 38 14.61 9.39 14.64
N LEU A 39 13.93 9.99 15.61
CA LEU A 39 14.37 11.15 16.34
C LEU A 39 15.58 10.82 17.24
N ALA A 40 16.61 11.68 17.23
CA ALA A 40 17.86 11.47 17.96
C ALA A 40 18.04 12.39 19.18
N GLN A 41 17.00 13.12 19.56
CA GLN A 41 16.94 13.99 20.75
C GLN A 41 15.47 14.19 21.15
N ASP A 42 15.20 14.52 22.41
CA ASP A 42 13.86 14.99 22.78
C ASP A 42 13.58 16.36 22.14
N VAL A 43 12.32 16.62 21.80
CA VAL A 43 11.84 17.93 21.38
C VAL A 43 10.82 18.42 22.40
N ALA A 44 11.10 19.59 22.99
CA ALA A 44 10.20 20.27 23.91
C ALA A 44 9.50 21.45 23.21
N ALA A 45 8.26 21.73 23.62
CA ALA A 45 7.53 22.91 23.15
C ALA A 45 8.20 24.20 23.68
N PRO A 46 8.64 25.12 22.81
CA PRO A 46 9.28 26.36 23.25
C PRO A 46 8.30 27.33 23.91
N ASP A 47 7.02 27.24 23.54
CA ASP A 47 5.92 28.10 23.96
C ASP A 47 4.67 27.23 24.16
N PRO A 48 3.69 27.67 24.96
CA PRO A 48 2.44 26.93 25.08
C PRO A 48 1.69 26.98 23.74
N LEU A 49 0.98 25.90 23.44
CA LEU A 49 0.02 25.86 22.36
C LEU A 49 -1.38 25.69 23.00
N PRO A 50 -2.37 26.53 22.64
CA PRO A 50 -2.17 27.85 22.03
C PRO A 50 -1.39 28.79 22.98
N PRO A 51 -0.69 29.82 22.46
CA PRO A 51 0.11 30.74 23.26
C PRO A 51 -0.72 31.74 24.10
N TYR A 52 -2.05 31.64 24.01
CA TYR A 52 -3.03 32.47 24.71
C TYR A 52 -4.21 31.60 25.17
N PRO A 53 -5.00 32.03 26.16
CA PRO A 53 -6.22 31.33 26.55
C PRO A 53 -7.19 31.24 25.37
N ALA A 54 -7.44 30.03 24.88
CA ALA A 54 -8.33 29.80 23.75
C ALA A 54 -9.56 29.02 24.18
N SER A 55 -10.68 29.27 23.50
CA SER A 55 -11.88 28.45 23.68
C SER A 55 -11.67 27.08 23.04
N ILE A 56 -12.16 26.03 23.70
CA ILE A 56 -12.24 24.67 23.13
C ILE A 56 -13.57 24.42 22.39
N LYS A 57 -14.45 25.43 22.32
CA LYS A 57 -15.75 25.37 21.67
C LYS A 57 -16.10 26.68 20.96
N ASP A 58 -16.90 26.56 19.91
CA ASP A 58 -17.61 27.70 19.35
C ASP A 58 -18.79 28.03 20.26
N GLY A 59 -18.93 29.29 20.65
CA GLY A 59 -19.97 29.71 21.57
C GLY A 59 -19.73 31.10 22.10
N TYR A 60 -20.04 31.29 23.39
CA TYR A 60 -19.93 32.60 24.03
C TYR A 60 -19.02 32.51 25.26
N ALA A 61 -18.03 33.40 25.34
CA ALA A 61 -17.34 33.71 26.57
C ALA A 61 -18.30 34.49 27.47
N VAL A 62 -18.50 34.00 28.69
CA VAL A 62 -19.43 34.53 29.68
C VAL A 62 -18.73 34.72 31.03
N VAL A 63 -19.27 35.59 31.87
CA VAL A 63 -18.90 35.58 33.30
C VAL A 63 -19.72 34.50 33.98
N ALA A 64 -19.05 33.47 34.52
CA ALA A 64 -19.71 32.27 35.04
C ALA A 64 -20.79 32.55 36.13
N SER A 65 -20.64 33.63 36.89
CA SER A 65 -21.59 34.03 37.93
C SER A 65 -22.93 34.58 37.41
N ASP A 66 -23.01 34.98 36.14
CA ASP A 66 -24.21 35.59 35.57
C ASP A 66 -25.36 34.56 35.42
N GLY A 67 -25.01 33.29 35.18
CA GLY A 67 -26.00 32.23 35.02
C GLY A 67 -26.84 32.36 33.73
N PRO A 68 -27.93 31.58 33.60
CA PRO A 68 -28.78 31.60 32.41
C PRO A 68 -29.51 32.94 32.21
N GLY A 69 -29.50 33.47 30.99
CA GLY A 69 -30.17 34.73 30.66
C GLY A 69 -29.94 35.17 29.21
N GLU A 70 -30.58 36.28 28.83
CA GLU A 70 -30.30 36.98 27.57
C GLU A 70 -29.29 38.10 27.82
N TYR A 71 -28.20 38.10 27.05
CA TYR A 71 -27.10 39.04 27.22
C TYR A 71 -26.69 39.65 25.87
N PRO A 72 -26.31 40.94 25.82
CA PRO A 72 -25.79 41.56 24.61
C PRO A 72 -24.41 41.00 24.26
N VAL A 73 -24.22 40.69 22.97
CA VAL A 73 -22.91 40.33 22.41
C VAL A 73 -22.11 41.61 22.18
N ILE A 74 -21.03 41.79 22.94
CA ILE A 74 -20.21 43.01 22.91
C ILE A 74 -19.04 42.94 21.93
N THR A 75 -18.62 41.74 21.55
CA THR A 75 -17.58 41.51 20.54
C THR A 75 -17.65 40.09 19.98
N GLU A 76 -16.97 39.87 18.86
CA GLU A 76 -16.70 38.56 18.29
C GLU A 76 -15.19 38.37 18.22
N ALA A 77 -14.64 37.40 18.95
CA ALA A 77 -13.22 37.06 18.97
C ALA A 77 -13.01 35.75 18.22
N ARG A 78 -12.72 35.83 16.91
CA ARG A 78 -12.55 34.66 16.04
C ARG A 78 -11.08 34.29 15.85
N ALA A 79 -10.23 35.24 15.47
CA ALA A 79 -8.80 35.02 15.31
C ALA A 79 -8.00 36.34 15.36
N GLY A 80 -6.68 36.24 15.53
CA GLY A 80 -5.79 37.41 15.48
C GLY A 80 -6.11 38.44 16.56
N ASP A 81 -6.28 39.70 16.16
CA ASP A 81 -6.55 40.83 17.06
C ASP A 81 -8.05 41.06 17.33
N ASP A 82 -8.92 40.12 16.93
CA ASP A 82 -10.37 40.22 17.16
C ASP A 82 -10.68 40.29 18.67
N GLY A 83 -11.39 41.34 19.09
CA GLY A 83 -11.74 41.52 20.50
C GLY A 83 -10.54 41.83 21.42
N ILE A 84 -9.40 42.24 20.86
CA ILE A 84 -8.25 42.70 21.64
C ILE A 84 -8.67 43.89 22.53
N ASP A 85 -8.22 43.88 23.78
CA ASP A 85 -8.60 44.84 24.83
C ASP A 85 -10.10 44.85 25.25
N VAL A 86 -10.94 43.97 24.70
CA VAL A 86 -12.33 43.83 25.13
C VAL A 86 -12.45 42.84 26.29
N LYS A 87 -12.78 43.35 27.48
CA LYS A 87 -13.03 42.52 28.66
C LYS A 87 -14.53 42.27 28.82
N VAL A 88 -14.94 41.00 28.81
CA VAL A 88 -16.32 40.60 29.16
C VAL A 88 -16.61 41.00 30.61
N THR A 89 -17.64 41.83 30.81
CA THR A 89 -18.12 42.29 32.12
C THR A 89 -19.42 41.60 32.50
N PRO A 90 -19.80 41.53 33.80
CA PRO A 90 -21.08 40.95 34.21
C PRO A 90 -22.27 41.51 33.41
N GLY A 91 -23.14 40.64 32.91
CA GLY A 91 -24.28 40.98 32.07
C GLY A 91 -23.96 41.18 30.59
N THR A 92 -22.76 40.80 30.12
CA THR A 92 -22.36 40.87 28.69
C THR A 92 -21.71 39.57 28.25
N ILE A 93 -21.73 39.29 26.94
CA ILE A 93 -21.11 38.08 26.36
C ILE A 93 -20.28 38.43 25.13
N ALA A 94 -19.28 37.60 24.81
CA ALA A 94 -18.50 37.72 23.58
C ALA A 94 -18.57 36.41 22.79
N TYR A 95 -18.82 36.47 21.49
CA TYR A 95 -18.75 35.27 20.64
C TYR A 95 -17.29 34.84 20.49
N VAL A 96 -16.98 33.57 20.75
CA VAL A 96 -15.63 33.00 20.62
C VAL A 96 -15.68 31.74 19.77
N THR A 97 -14.66 31.54 18.94
CA THR A 97 -14.48 30.29 18.18
C THR A 97 -13.42 29.40 18.80
N THR A 98 -13.47 28.12 18.48
CA THR A 98 -12.56 27.08 18.94
C THR A 98 -11.13 27.37 18.45
N GLY A 99 -10.16 27.43 19.37
CA GLY A 99 -8.84 28.03 19.10
C GLY A 99 -7.58 27.23 19.50
N GLY A 100 -7.66 25.99 19.99
CA GLY A 100 -6.46 25.12 20.11
C GLY A 100 -6.44 24.12 21.27
N CYS A 101 -5.48 23.19 21.23
CA CYS A 101 -5.27 22.11 22.21
C CYS A 101 -4.13 22.39 23.20
N ASP A 102 -4.20 21.83 24.42
CA ASP A 102 -3.27 21.99 25.57
C ASP A 102 -1.87 21.37 25.34
N ILE A 103 -0.88 22.15 24.90
CA ILE A 103 0.54 21.83 25.12
C ILE A 103 1.14 22.92 25.99
N ALA A 104 1.71 22.57 27.15
CA ALA A 104 2.37 23.55 27.99
C ALA A 104 3.79 23.82 27.50
N LYS A 105 4.29 25.03 27.80
CA LYS A 105 5.69 25.37 27.56
C LYS A 105 6.61 24.40 28.31
N GLY A 106 7.58 23.83 27.59
CA GLY A 106 8.55 22.88 28.13
C GLY A 106 8.11 21.43 28.11
N ASP A 107 6.85 21.14 27.73
CA ASP A 107 6.41 19.76 27.57
C ASP A 107 7.20 19.07 26.45
N VAL A 108 7.63 17.83 26.70
CA VAL A 108 8.27 16.99 25.68
C VAL A 108 7.18 16.49 24.73
N ILE A 109 7.13 17.08 23.54
CA ILE A 109 6.13 16.76 22.51
C ILE A 109 6.53 15.57 21.66
N LEU A 110 7.83 15.28 21.54
CA LEU A 110 8.37 14.10 20.88
C LEU A 110 9.61 13.61 21.62
N LYS A 111 9.71 12.30 21.81
CA LYS A 111 10.81 11.66 22.55
C LYS A 111 11.86 11.08 21.62
N LEU A 112 13.12 11.07 22.09
CA LEU A 112 14.21 10.35 21.46
C LEU A 112 13.81 8.90 21.18
N GLY A 113 14.07 8.44 19.96
CA GLY A 113 13.72 7.09 19.51
C GLY A 113 12.33 6.98 18.86
N GLU A 114 11.51 8.03 18.88
CA GLU A 114 10.24 8.05 18.15
C GLU A 114 10.46 8.18 16.64
N ARG A 115 9.63 7.49 15.87
CA ARG A 115 9.64 7.55 14.40
C ARG A 115 8.72 8.67 13.94
N LEU A 116 9.23 9.53 13.06
CA LEU A 116 8.50 10.70 12.58
C LEU A 116 7.54 10.32 11.44
N GLY A 117 6.25 10.33 11.71
CA GLY A 117 5.17 10.28 10.71
C GLY A 117 4.58 11.67 10.44
N ALA A 118 3.44 11.72 9.74
CA ALA A 118 2.82 13.00 9.37
C ALA A 118 2.39 13.83 10.59
N ALA A 119 1.86 13.18 11.63
CA ALA A 119 1.44 13.85 12.86
C ALA A 119 2.66 14.45 13.61
N GLU A 120 3.74 13.70 13.71
CA GLU A 120 4.97 14.13 14.38
C GLU A 120 5.64 15.29 13.63
N ILE A 121 5.65 15.27 12.29
CA ILE A 121 6.10 16.42 11.49
C ILE A 121 5.20 17.65 11.72
N GLY A 122 3.89 17.46 11.83
CA GLY A 122 2.95 18.53 12.20
C GLY A 122 3.26 19.12 13.57
N LEU A 123 3.52 18.28 14.58
CA LEU A 123 3.91 18.73 15.93
C LEU A 123 5.22 19.52 15.91
N LEU A 124 6.24 19.07 15.16
CA LEU A 124 7.49 19.82 14.99
C LEU A 124 7.24 21.20 14.38
N ALA A 125 6.43 21.29 13.33
CA ALA A 125 6.10 22.55 12.68
C ALA A 125 5.34 23.49 13.62
N THR A 126 4.37 22.97 14.37
CA THR A 126 3.60 23.70 15.37
C THR A 126 4.48 24.25 16.50
N ALA A 127 5.53 23.52 16.87
CA ALA A 127 6.54 23.97 17.83
C ALA A 127 7.60 24.91 17.22
N GLY A 128 7.45 25.34 15.97
CA GLY A 128 8.41 26.21 15.28
C GLY A 128 9.74 25.55 14.93
N VAL A 129 9.83 24.21 14.97
CA VAL A 129 11.04 23.47 14.64
C VAL A 129 11.14 23.28 13.13
N VAL A 130 12.15 23.89 12.50
CA VAL A 130 12.37 23.82 11.03
C VAL A 130 13.39 22.77 10.62
N ALA A 131 14.25 22.36 11.55
CA ALA A 131 15.24 21.31 11.38
C ALA A 131 15.37 20.49 12.66
N VAL A 132 15.58 19.19 12.51
CA VAL A 132 15.56 18.25 13.63
C VAL A 132 16.66 17.21 13.50
N LYS A 133 17.21 16.78 14.64
CA LYS A 133 18.28 15.78 14.69
C LYS A 133 17.68 14.37 14.68
N VAL A 134 18.09 13.57 13.71
CA VAL A 134 17.54 12.23 13.43
C VAL A 134 18.67 11.26 13.12
N TYR A 135 18.39 9.96 13.29
CA TYR A 135 19.26 8.91 12.79
C TYR A 135 19.06 8.75 11.27
N PRO A 136 20.14 8.76 10.46
CA PRO A 136 20.03 8.59 9.01
C PRO A 136 19.71 7.13 8.63
N SER A 137 19.26 6.95 7.39
CA SER A 137 19.19 5.61 6.77
C SER A 137 20.58 5.19 6.28
N PRO A 138 20.95 3.90 6.38
CA PRO A 138 22.23 3.43 5.87
C PRO A 138 22.30 3.51 4.34
N LYS A 139 23.52 3.71 3.83
CA LYS A 139 23.87 3.59 2.42
C LYS A 139 24.18 2.14 2.10
N ILE A 140 23.49 1.57 1.11
CA ILE A 140 23.55 0.15 0.75
C ILE A 140 24.11 0.00 -0.66
N ALA A 141 25.26 -0.68 -0.79
CA ALA A 141 25.74 -1.14 -2.09
C ALA A 141 25.20 -2.54 -2.44
N VAL A 142 24.87 -2.77 -3.70
CA VAL A 142 24.37 -4.07 -4.19
C VAL A 142 25.18 -4.53 -5.39
N LEU A 143 25.72 -5.75 -5.30
CA LEU A 143 26.48 -6.43 -6.35
C LEU A 143 25.86 -7.79 -6.64
N SER A 144 25.69 -8.14 -7.91
CA SER A 144 25.43 -9.54 -8.30
C SER A 144 26.70 -10.18 -8.85
N THR A 145 26.90 -11.46 -8.58
CA THR A 145 28.05 -12.22 -9.09
C THR A 145 27.58 -13.48 -9.82
N GLY A 146 28.12 -13.73 -11.00
CA GLY A 146 27.88 -14.98 -11.73
C GLY A 146 28.11 -14.84 -13.23
N ASP A 147 28.86 -15.77 -13.81
CA ASP A 147 29.13 -15.81 -15.26
C ASP A 147 27.86 -16.06 -16.10
N GLU A 148 26.79 -16.58 -15.48
CA GLU A 148 25.51 -16.82 -16.12
C GLU A 148 24.60 -15.57 -16.20
N LEU A 149 24.95 -14.51 -15.49
CA LEU A 149 24.08 -13.34 -15.34
C LEU A 149 24.20 -12.38 -16.52
N VAL A 150 23.07 -11.85 -16.96
CA VAL A 150 23.00 -10.74 -17.93
C VAL A 150 22.07 -9.64 -17.45
N GLU A 151 22.25 -8.44 -17.98
CA GLU A 151 21.40 -7.30 -17.65
C GLU A 151 19.91 -7.54 -18.01
N PRO A 152 18.96 -7.02 -17.21
CA PRO A 152 17.53 -7.17 -17.47
C PRO A 152 17.07 -6.61 -18.82
N THR A 153 17.77 -5.58 -19.33
CA THR A 153 17.48 -4.92 -20.61
C THR A 153 17.74 -5.79 -21.84
N ASN A 154 18.41 -6.94 -21.68
CA ASN A 154 18.71 -7.82 -22.80
C ASN A 154 17.41 -8.44 -23.37
N GLU A 155 17.02 -7.98 -24.56
CA GLU A 155 15.75 -8.32 -25.23
C GLU A 155 15.65 -9.81 -25.61
N SER A 156 16.78 -10.44 -26.00
CA SER A 156 16.81 -11.80 -26.50
C SER A 156 17.94 -12.61 -25.86
N LEU A 157 17.59 -13.68 -25.15
CA LEU A 157 18.55 -14.69 -24.66
C LEU A 157 18.90 -15.73 -25.74
N LYS A 158 18.61 -15.44 -27.03
CA LYS A 158 18.80 -16.40 -28.13
C LYS A 158 20.27 -16.50 -28.56
N ARG A 159 20.70 -17.76 -28.70
CA ARG A 159 22.01 -18.30 -29.12
C ARG A 159 22.72 -17.60 -30.31
N GLY A 160 22.01 -16.86 -31.16
CA GLY A 160 22.52 -16.36 -32.46
C GLY A 160 22.89 -14.88 -32.54
N GLN A 161 22.47 -14.04 -31.59
CA GLN A 161 22.75 -12.58 -31.62
C GLN A 161 23.90 -12.15 -30.71
N LEU A 162 24.52 -13.09 -29.98
CA LEU A 162 25.76 -12.88 -29.22
C LEU A 162 27.03 -12.97 -30.11
N ALA A 163 26.90 -13.08 -31.43
CA ALA A 163 28.01 -13.24 -32.37
C ALA A 163 29.16 -12.21 -32.24
N PRO A 164 28.92 -10.92 -31.90
CA PRO A 164 30.02 -9.97 -31.72
C PRO A 164 30.83 -10.22 -30.43
N LEU A 165 30.18 -10.71 -29.37
CA LEU A 165 30.83 -11.03 -28.09
C LEU A 165 31.49 -12.42 -28.11
N LEU A 166 30.93 -13.37 -28.87
CA LEU A 166 31.45 -14.73 -29.04
C LEU A 166 32.72 -14.82 -29.90
N ALA A 167 32.99 -13.81 -30.73
CA ALA A 167 34.15 -13.80 -31.63
C ALA A 167 35.50 -13.67 -30.90
N CYS A 168 35.50 -13.16 -29.66
CA CYS A 168 36.72 -12.89 -28.89
C CYS A 168 36.96 -13.86 -27.72
N VAL A 169 36.06 -14.82 -27.49
CA VAL A 169 36.11 -15.70 -26.32
C VAL A 169 36.79 -17.04 -26.69
N PRO A 170 37.92 -17.42 -26.06
CA PRO A 170 38.60 -18.67 -26.37
C PRO A 170 37.73 -19.90 -26.06
N SER A 171 37.92 -20.95 -26.86
CA SER A 171 37.12 -22.19 -26.91
C SER A 171 36.76 -22.87 -25.55
N PRO A 172 37.57 -22.81 -24.47
CA PRO A 172 37.20 -23.46 -23.22
C PRO A 172 36.00 -22.81 -22.49
N ILE A 173 35.67 -21.54 -22.75
CA ILE A 173 34.62 -20.79 -22.01
C ILE A 173 33.24 -20.93 -22.70
N LEU A 174 33.21 -21.42 -23.94
CA LEU A 174 31.98 -21.51 -24.76
C LEU A 174 30.86 -22.37 -24.14
N HIS A 175 31.20 -23.28 -23.21
CA HIS A 175 30.24 -24.15 -22.54
C HIS A 175 29.48 -23.46 -21.38
N LEU A 176 30.06 -22.43 -20.75
CA LEU A 176 29.43 -21.62 -19.68
C LEU A 176 28.29 -20.74 -20.23
N LEU A 177 28.38 -20.36 -21.50
CA LEU A 177 27.39 -19.55 -22.23
C LEU A 177 26.09 -20.31 -22.59
N ARG A 178 25.88 -21.54 -22.11
CA ARG A 178 24.68 -22.35 -22.41
C ARG A 178 23.45 -22.00 -21.58
N HIS A 179 23.60 -21.23 -20.49
CA HIS A 179 22.54 -21.04 -19.50
C HIS A 179 22.44 -19.60 -18.95
N LEU A 180 22.42 -18.60 -19.84
CA LEU A 180 22.28 -17.20 -19.41
C LEU A 180 20.90 -16.93 -18.79
N ILE A 181 20.89 -16.23 -17.66
CA ILE A 181 19.69 -15.77 -16.96
C ILE A 181 19.80 -14.28 -16.67
N ARG A 182 18.67 -13.57 -16.65
CA ARG A 182 18.65 -12.14 -16.31
C ARG A 182 18.85 -11.96 -14.82
N ASP A 183 19.65 -10.97 -14.43
CA ASP A 183 19.85 -10.60 -13.03
C ASP A 183 18.57 -9.99 -12.45
N SER A 184 17.78 -10.82 -11.78
CA SER A 184 16.59 -10.39 -11.07
C SER A 184 16.86 -9.98 -9.62
N ASN A 185 17.95 -10.48 -9.03
CA ASN A 185 18.23 -10.27 -7.61
C ASN A 185 18.65 -8.84 -7.32
N ARG A 186 19.56 -8.29 -8.13
CA ARG A 186 20.03 -6.91 -7.93
C ARG A 186 18.90 -5.92 -8.01
N ALA A 187 18.09 -5.97 -9.07
CA ALA A 187 16.92 -5.12 -9.23
C ALA A 187 15.93 -5.27 -8.06
N MET A 188 15.68 -6.51 -7.60
CA MET A 188 14.80 -6.79 -6.48
C MET A 188 15.32 -6.24 -5.15
N ILE A 189 16.62 -6.37 -4.87
CA ILE A 189 17.24 -5.91 -3.62
C ILE A 189 17.39 -4.39 -3.61
N LEU A 190 17.73 -3.77 -4.75
CA LEU A 190 17.69 -2.31 -4.90
C LEU A 190 16.29 -1.76 -4.60
N ALA A 191 15.24 -2.37 -5.17
CA ALA A 191 13.87 -1.98 -4.89
C ALA A 191 13.49 -2.18 -3.41
N ALA A 192 13.88 -3.30 -2.80
CA ALA A 192 13.61 -3.58 -1.39
C ALA A 192 14.35 -2.62 -0.44
N ALA A 193 15.57 -2.20 -0.78
CA ALA A 193 16.32 -1.20 -0.03
C ALA A 193 15.71 0.20 -0.14
N VAL A 194 15.25 0.59 -1.35
CA VAL A 194 14.50 1.85 -1.55
C VAL A 194 13.20 1.87 -0.74
N GLN A 195 12.48 0.74 -0.66
CA GLN A 195 11.30 0.61 0.21
C GLN A 195 11.61 0.83 1.70
N GLN A 196 12.85 0.53 2.14
CA GLN A 196 13.33 0.84 3.49
C GLN A 196 13.94 2.25 3.61
N GLN A 197 13.70 3.13 2.63
CA GLN A 197 14.19 4.53 2.61
C GLN A 197 15.72 4.64 2.68
N CYS A 198 16.45 3.65 2.15
CA CYS A 198 17.91 3.66 2.09
C CYS A 198 18.42 4.32 0.80
N GLU A 199 19.58 4.96 0.89
CA GLU A 199 20.35 5.37 -0.29
C GLU A 199 21.01 4.11 -0.87
N VAL A 200 20.90 3.91 -2.18
CA VAL A 200 21.37 2.69 -2.85
C VAL A 200 22.48 3.01 -3.85
N LEU A 201 23.51 2.16 -3.86
CA LEU A 201 24.60 2.17 -4.83
C LEU A 201 24.56 0.86 -5.63
N ASP A 202 24.23 0.94 -6.91
CA ASP A 202 24.24 -0.19 -7.82
C ASP A 202 25.67 -0.43 -8.34
N LEU A 203 26.27 -1.57 -7.96
CA LEU A 203 27.60 -1.98 -8.40
C LEU A 203 27.58 -2.86 -9.65
N GLY A 204 26.40 -3.16 -10.19
CA GLY A 204 26.22 -3.97 -11.40
C GLY A 204 26.42 -5.47 -11.18
N ILE A 205 26.86 -6.13 -12.25
CA ILE A 205 27.16 -7.56 -12.30
C ILE A 205 28.68 -7.71 -12.38
N ALA A 206 29.25 -8.55 -11.51
CA ALA A 206 30.63 -9.01 -11.61
C ALA A 206 30.68 -10.44 -12.15
N HIS A 207 31.70 -10.72 -12.97
CA HIS A 207 32.03 -12.10 -13.36
C HIS A 207 32.64 -12.87 -12.19
N ASP A 208 32.65 -14.20 -12.30
CA ASP A 208 33.27 -15.08 -11.30
C ASP A 208 34.80 -15.06 -11.46
N ASP A 209 35.38 -13.89 -11.25
CA ASP A 209 36.82 -13.61 -11.20
C ASP A 209 37.18 -12.93 -9.87
N GLU A 210 38.13 -13.52 -9.15
CA GLU A 210 38.51 -13.05 -7.81
C GLU A 210 39.02 -11.59 -7.83
N LYS A 211 39.79 -11.21 -8.85
CA LYS A 211 40.38 -9.85 -8.92
C LYS A 211 39.34 -8.80 -9.28
N GLU A 212 38.43 -9.14 -10.19
CA GLU A 212 37.31 -8.28 -10.56
C GLU A 212 36.42 -7.99 -9.35
N ILE A 213 35.99 -9.05 -8.65
CA ILE A 213 35.16 -8.93 -7.45
C ILE A 213 35.90 -8.15 -6.36
N GLU A 214 37.19 -8.46 -6.09
CA GLU A 214 37.98 -7.72 -5.09
C GLU A 214 38.06 -6.22 -5.43
N GLY A 215 38.32 -5.87 -6.69
CA GLY A 215 38.39 -4.47 -7.12
C GLY A 215 37.06 -3.72 -7.01
N ILE A 216 35.92 -4.38 -7.25
CA ILE A 216 34.59 -3.79 -7.04
C ILE A 216 34.32 -3.58 -5.55
N LEU A 217 34.63 -4.57 -4.71
CA LEU A 217 34.45 -4.47 -3.26
C LEU A 217 35.29 -3.31 -2.68
N GLU A 218 36.55 -3.16 -3.10
CA GLU A 218 37.42 -2.06 -2.63
C GLU A 218 36.88 -0.67 -3.00
N ARG A 219 36.37 -0.51 -4.23
CA ARG A 219 35.70 0.74 -4.64
C ARG A 219 34.45 1.01 -3.81
N ALA A 220 33.66 -0.03 -3.54
CA ALA A 220 32.47 0.08 -2.73
C ALA A 220 32.80 0.51 -1.29
N PHE A 221 33.80 -0.11 -0.65
CA PHE A 221 34.24 0.25 0.70
C PHE A 221 34.74 1.69 0.78
N SER A 222 35.43 2.16 -0.27
CA SER A 222 35.93 3.54 -0.35
C SER A 222 34.85 4.59 -0.65
N SER A 223 33.67 4.18 -1.12
CA SER A 223 32.55 5.08 -1.46
C SER A 223 31.72 5.53 -0.24
N GLY A 224 32.06 5.02 0.95
CA GLY A 224 31.46 5.44 2.20
C GLY A 224 30.09 4.84 2.49
N ILE A 225 29.84 3.62 2.00
CA ILE A 225 28.66 2.80 2.31
C ILE A 225 28.70 2.26 3.74
N ASP A 226 27.53 1.91 4.27
CA ASP A 226 27.39 1.27 5.59
C ASP A 226 27.16 -0.25 5.46
N ILE A 227 26.49 -0.66 4.37
CA ILE A 227 26.14 -2.06 4.11
C ILE A 227 26.51 -2.41 2.66
N ILE A 228 27.09 -3.59 2.45
CA ILE A 228 27.25 -4.20 1.12
C ILE A 228 26.46 -5.51 1.05
N LEU A 229 25.70 -5.68 -0.02
CA LEU A 229 24.92 -6.87 -0.32
C LEU A 229 25.48 -7.49 -1.60
N THR A 230 25.90 -8.74 -1.53
CA THR A 230 26.20 -9.53 -2.73
C THR A 230 25.09 -10.54 -2.96
N SER A 231 24.76 -10.83 -4.22
CA SER A 231 23.82 -11.89 -4.60
C SER A 231 24.48 -12.87 -5.56
N GLY A 232 24.51 -14.16 -5.19
CA GLY A 232 25.35 -15.15 -5.88
C GLY A 232 26.74 -15.28 -5.24
N GLY A 233 27.57 -16.22 -5.73
CA GLY A 233 28.97 -16.35 -5.30
C GLY A 233 29.21 -16.78 -3.85
N VAL A 234 28.18 -17.28 -3.14
CA VAL A 234 28.21 -17.60 -1.69
C VAL A 234 27.75 -19.01 -1.36
N SER A 235 27.78 -19.94 -2.32
CA SER A 235 27.34 -21.32 -2.14
C SER A 235 28.52 -22.26 -1.78
N MET A 236 28.63 -23.41 -2.45
CA MET A 236 29.68 -24.44 -2.31
C MET A 236 30.45 -24.64 -3.62
N GLY A 237 30.36 -23.70 -4.57
CA GLY A 237 31.02 -23.81 -5.86
C GLY A 237 32.50 -23.41 -5.78
N ASP A 238 33.31 -24.02 -6.63
CA ASP A 238 34.76 -23.73 -6.72
C ASP A 238 35.07 -22.29 -7.20
N ARG A 239 34.03 -21.55 -7.62
CA ARG A 239 34.09 -20.16 -8.10
C ARG A 239 33.39 -19.16 -7.17
N ASP A 240 33.03 -19.57 -5.96
CA ASP A 240 32.39 -18.70 -4.97
C ASP A 240 33.45 -17.83 -4.24
N PHE A 241 33.95 -16.78 -4.92
CA PHE A 241 35.03 -15.93 -4.41
C PHE A 241 34.60 -14.92 -3.34
N VAL A 242 33.30 -14.68 -3.15
CA VAL A 242 32.82 -13.69 -2.19
C VAL A 242 33.24 -14.05 -0.77
N LYS A 243 33.08 -15.30 -0.34
CA LYS A 243 33.41 -15.69 1.05
C LYS A 243 34.90 -15.54 1.36
N PRO A 244 35.84 -16.10 0.57
CA PRO A 244 37.28 -15.89 0.81
C PRO A 244 37.66 -14.41 0.84
N LEU A 245 37.07 -13.58 -0.03
CA LEU A 245 37.33 -12.15 -0.06
C LEU A 245 36.82 -11.43 1.20
N LEU A 246 35.63 -11.78 1.70
CA LEU A 246 35.11 -11.25 2.96
C LEU A 246 35.96 -11.69 4.16
N GLU A 247 36.46 -12.93 4.18
CA GLU A 247 37.39 -13.42 5.22
C GLU A 247 38.76 -12.72 5.17
N LYS A 248 39.23 -12.37 3.96
CA LYS A 248 40.48 -11.63 3.76
C LYS A 248 40.37 -10.17 4.22
N LYS A 249 39.21 -9.53 4.00
CA LYS A 249 38.99 -8.10 4.27
C LYS A 249 38.40 -7.82 5.66
N GLY A 250 37.93 -8.83 6.38
CA GLY A 250 37.27 -8.64 7.66
C GLY A 250 36.97 -9.93 8.40
N ARG A 251 35.96 -9.88 9.27
CA ARG A 251 35.57 -11.01 10.12
C ARG A 251 34.24 -11.59 9.66
N VAL A 252 34.26 -12.82 9.17
CA VAL A 252 33.02 -13.59 8.92
C VAL A 252 32.51 -14.17 10.24
N TYR A 253 31.24 -13.95 10.54
CA TYR A 253 30.59 -14.47 11.75
C TYR A 253 29.89 -15.80 11.51
N PHE A 254 29.21 -15.93 10.38
CA PHE A 254 28.58 -17.17 9.93
C PHE A 254 28.43 -17.17 8.42
N HIS A 255 28.29 -18.37 7.86
CA HIS A 255 28.10 -18.58 6.42
C HIS A 255 27.05 -19.67 6.10
N LYS A 256 26.34 -20.14 7.13
CA LYS A 256 25.22 -21.09 7.04
C LYS A 256 24.20 -20.83 8.14
N VAL A 257 22.94 -20.64 7.76
CA VAL A 257 21.82 -20.48 8.69
C VAL A 257 20.86 -21.66 8.56
N CYS A 258 20.36 -22.15 9.69
CA CYS A 258 19.37 -23.22 9.77
C CYS A 258 17.99 -22.68 9.42
N MET A 259 17.75 -22.51 8.11
CA MET A 259 16.49 -22.00 7.58
C MET A 259 16.18 -22.51 6.18
N LYS A 260 14.91 -22.42 5.80
CA LYS A 260 14.41 -22.68 4.45
C LYS A 260 13.42 -21.60 4.03
N PRO A 261 13.56 -21.00 2.83
CA PRO A 261 14.78 -20.93 2.03
C PRO A 261 15.88 -20.09 2.74
N GLY A 262 17.10 -20.02 2.22
CA GLY A 262 18.12 -19.09 2.77
C GLY A 262 19.40 -19.68 3.38
N LYS A 263 19.60 -21.01 3.33
CA LYS A 263 20.73 -21.70 3.99
C LYS A 263 22.11 -21.02 3.84
N PRO A 264 22.58 -20.62 2.64
CA PRO A 264 23.95 -20.15 2.47
C PRO A 264 24.16 -18.65 2.77
N LEU A 265 23.28 -18.03 3.56
CA LEU A 265 23.48 -16.66 4.01
C LEU A 265 24.82 -16.51 4.74
N THR A 266 25.60 -15.53 4.32
CA THR A 266 26.89 -15.16 4.93
C THR A 266 26.81 -13.76 5.50
N PHE A 267 27.39 -13.55 6.67
CA PHE A 267 27.49 -12.25 7.31
C PHE A 267 28.93 -12.00 7.79
N ALA A 268 29.44 -10.82 7.47
CA ALA A 268 30.77 -10.39 7.84
C ALA A 268 30.80 -8.90 8.25
N GLU A 269 31.76 -8.55 9.09
CA GLU A 269 32.15 -7.18 9.41
C GLU A 269 33.45 -6.86 8.67
N ILE A 270 33.44 -5.80 7.87
CA ILE A 270 34.61 -5.30 7.18
C ILE A 270 35.14 -4.07 7.92
N LEU A 271 36.45 -4.04 8.15
CA LEU A 271 37.16 -2.93 8.76
C LEU A 271 37.95 -2.23 7.65
N PRO A 272 37.38 -1.21 6.98
CA PRO A 272 38.13 -0.44 6.00
C PRO A 272 39.33 0.20 6.72
N GLY A 273 40.53 0.01 6.16
CA GLY A 273 41.76 0.52 6.78
C GLY A 273 41.67 2.01 7.10
N SER A 274 42.28 2.42 8.23
CA SER A 274 42.26 3.79 8.75
C SER A 274 42.72 4.79 7.69
N THR A 275 41.78 5.59 7.16
CA THR A 275 42.09 6.83 6.45
C THR A 275 41.74 7.98 7.37
N GLU A 276 42.58 9.03 7.37
CA GLU A 276 42.62 10.10 8.37
C GLU A 276 41.28 10.86 8.58
N ASP A 277 40.32 10.72 7.65
CA ASP A 277 39.03 11.43 7.66
C ASP A 277 37.82 10.60 8.14
N ARG A 278 37.95 9.29 8.40
CA ARG A 278 36.88 8.48 9.01
C ARG A 278 37.43 7.52 10.06
N ALA A 279 37.21 7.86 11.33
CA ALA A 279 37.36 6.90 12.42
C ALA A 279 36.48 5.67 12.17
N ASP A 280 37.09 4.47 12.17
CA ASP A 280 36.51 3.14 12.44
C ASP A 280 35.05 2.89 11.98
N THR A 281 34.65 3.33 10.78
CA THR A 281 33.28 3.08 10.32
C THR A 281 33.21 1.68 9.71
N LYS A 282 32.70 0.75 10.52
CA LYS A 282 32.50 -0.66 10.15
C LYS A 282 31.52 -0.77 8.99
N ILE A 283 31.85 -1.61 8.00
CA ILE A 283 30.95 -1.93 6.89
C ILE A 283 30.38 -3.33 7.13
N LEU A 284 29.06 -3.46 7.07
CA LEU A 284 28.38 -4.74 7.22
C LEU A 284 28.24 -5.41 5.85
N ALA A 285 28.77 -6.62 5.69
CA ALA A 285 28.70 -7.37 4.45
C ALA A 285 27.77 -8.57 4.56
N PHE A 286 26.81 -8.67 3.64
CA PHE A 286 25.90 -9.81 3.55
C PHE A 286 26.04 -10.50 2.20
N GLY A 287 26.43 -11.76 2.27
CA GLY A 287 26.42 -12.67 1.13
C GLY A 287 25.07 -13.35 1.00
N LEU A 288 24.20 -12.83 0.13
CA LEU A 288 22.86 -13.36 -0.09
C LEU A 288 22.85 -14.55 -1.06
N PRO A 289 21.99 -15.56 -0.81
CA PRO A 289 21.89 -16.70 -1.72
C PRO A 289 21.42 -16.30 -3.13
N GLY A 290 22.00 -16.90 -4.18
CA GLY A 290 21.64 -16.59 -5.57
C GLY A 290 20.21 -16.95 -6.00
N ASN A 291 19.53 -17.85 -5.27
CA ASN A 291 18.13 -18.18 -5.53
C ASN A 291 17.21 -17.00 -5.14
N PRO A 292 16.36 -16.47 -6.05
CA PRO A 292 15.63 -15.21 -5.81
C PRO A 292 14.77 -15.17 -4.54
N VAL A 293 14.01 -16.23 -4.27
CA VAL A 293 13.20 -16.27 -3.03
C VAL A 293 14.09 -16.30 -1.79
N SER A 294 15.22 -17.02 -1.85
CA SER A 294 16.15 -17.08 -0.72
C SER A 294 16.78 -15.71 -0.45
N CYS A 295 17.16 -15.01 -1.51
CA CYS A 295 17.69 -13.66 -1.46
C CYS A 295 16.72 -12.70 -0.75
N LEU A 296 15.46 -12.64 -1.20
CA LEU A 296 14.46 -11.72 -0.62
C LEU A 296 14.02 -12.12 0.80
N VAL A 297 13.90 -13.42 1.10
CA VAL A 297 13.60 -13.90 2.46
C VAL A 297 14.73 -13.52 3.42
N CYS A 298 16.00 -13.70 3.03
CA CYS A 298 17.14 -13.26 3.83
C CYS A 298 17.15 -11.73 3.99
N PHE A 299 16.77 -10.98 2.96
CA PHE A 299 16.64 -9.52 3.06
C PHE A 299 15.62 -9.10 4.14
N HIS A 300 14.41 -9.68 4.12
CA HIS A 300 13.41 -9.35 5.13
C HIS A 300 13.82 -9.78 6.55
N LEU A 301 14.39 -10.97 6.72
CA LEU A 301 14.69 -11.50 8.05
C LEU A 301 15.93 -10.89 8.70
N PHE A 302 16.92 -10.49 7.90
CA PHE A 302 18.21 -10.01 8.42
C PHE A 302 18.47 -8.55 8.05
N LEU A 303 18.30 -8.15 6.79
CA LEU A 303 18.60 -6.77 6.39
C LEU A 303 17.59 -5.77 6.93
N VAL A 304 16.28 -6.04 6.87
CA VAL A 304 15.29 -5.07 7.37
C VAL A 304 15.51 -4.74 8.86
N PRO A 305 15.69 -5.72 9.77
CA PRO A 305 16.03 -5.40 11.16
C PRO A 305 17.37 -4.69 11.32
N THR A 306 18.36 -5.05 10.51
CA THR A 306 19.68 -4.39 10.53
C THR A 306 19.54 -2.92 10.15
N ILE A 307 18.92 -2.63 9.01
CA ILE A 307 18.64 -1.27 8.53
C ILE A 307 17.93 -0.45 9.61
N ARG A 308 16.84 -0.99 10.17
CA ARG A 308 16.10 -0.33 11.25
C ARG A 308 16.97 -0.07 12.48
N HIS A 309 17.82 -1.02 12.86
CA HIS A 309 18.72 -0.87 13.98
C HIS A 309 19.76 0.23 13.73
N LEU A 310 20.41 0.27 12.55
CA LEU A 310 21.33 1.34 12.16
C LEU A 310 20.64 2.71 12.15
N SER A 311 19.39 2.74 11.69
CA SER A 311 18.52 3.93 11.66
C SER A 311 17.89 4.30 13.00
N GLY A 312 18.36 3.72 14.11
CA GLY A 312 17.98 4.16 15.46
C GLY A 312 16.64 3.62 15.98
N TRP A 313 15.97 2.70 15.27
CA TRP A 313 14.70 2.14 15.73
C TRP A 313 14.86 1.43 17.08
N ALA A 314 13.95 1.70 18.02
CA ALA A 314 13.92 1.02 19.32
C ALA A 314 13.58 -0.48 19.17
N HIS A 315 12.64 -0.79 18.28
CA HIS A 315 12.18 -2.15 17.99
C HIS A 315 12.40 -2.49 16.51
N PRO A 316 13.59 -2.96 16.13
CA PRO A 316 13.93 -3.14 14.71
C PRO A 316 13.26 -4.36 14.06
N HIS A 317 12.65 -5.25 14.84
CA HIS A 317 12.12 -6.51 14.33
C HIS A 317 10.84 -6.29 13.50
N LEU A 318 10.62 -7.15 12.51
CA LEU A 318 9.35 -7.16 11.78
C LEU A 318 8.20 -7.61 12.69
N PRO A 319 7.00 -7.02 12.55
CA PRO A 319 5.83 -7.42 13.33
C PRO A 319 5.51 -8.90 13.13
N ARG A 320 5.13 -9.56 14.23
CA ARG A 320 4.70 -10.96 14.24
C ARG A 320 3.27 -11.03 14.73
N VAL A 321 2.45 -11.80 14.03
CA VAL A 321 1.06 -12.06 14.39
C VAL A 321 0.79 -13.56 14.40
N HIS A 322 -0.17 -14.01 15.19
CA HIS A 322 -0.68 -15.37 15.06
C HIS A 322 -1.73 -15.42 13.95
N ALA A 323 -1.52 -16.26 12.95
CA ALA A 323 -2.43 -16.45 11.84
C ALA A 323 -2.89 -17.90 11.76
N ARG A 324 -4.20 -18.09 11.56
CA ARG A 324 -4.82 -19.41 11.39
C ARG A 324 -4.67 -19.86 9.94
N LEU A 325 -4.12 -21.06 9.74
CA LEU A 325 -3.94 -21.63 8.41
C LEU A 325 -5.29 -21.94 7.75
N LYS A 326 -5.47 -21.55 6.47
CA LYS A 326 -6.63 -21.95 5.66
C LYS A 326 -6.44 -23.30 4.97
N GLN A 327 -5.20 -23.72 4.76
CA GLN A 327 -4.83 -25.02 4.20
C GLN A 327 -3.73 -25.69 5.04
N SER A 328 -3.65 -27.02 4.91
CA SER A 328 -2.56 -27.77 5.54
C SER A 328 -1.22 -27.48 4.85
N ILE A 329 -0.13 -27.43 5.63
CA ILE A 329 1.23 -27.17 5.13
C ILE A 329 2.15 -28.32 5.54
N MET A 330 2.93 -28.85 4.60
CA MET A 330 3.94 -29.87 4.89
C MET A 330 5.21 -29.22 5.43
N ALA A 331 5.55 -29.48 6.69
CA ALA A 331 6.77 -28.96 7.30
C ALA A 331 8.01 -29.63 6.72
N ASP A 332 9.11 -28.88 6.64
CA ASP A 332 10.43 -29.44 6.36
C ASP A 332 10.89 -30.31 7.55
N ARG A 333 11.70 -31.35 7.28
CA ARG A 333 12.16 -32.29 8.31
C ARG A 333 13.29 -31.75 9.18
N VAL A 334 14.06 -30.79 8.66
CA VAL A 334 15.37 -30.44 9.24
C VAL A 334 15.44 -28.96 9.59
N ARG A 335 14.86 -28.08 8.77
CA ARG A 335 15.04 -26.62 8.93
C ARG A 335 13.71 -25.92 9.07
N PRO A 336 13.59 -24.92 9.97
CA PRO A 336 12.40 -24.08 10.02
C PRO A 336 12.19 -23.44 8.64
N GLU A 337 10.96 -23.49 8.15
CA GLU A 337 10.57 -22.93 6.87
C GLU A 337 9.89 -21.56 7.07
N PHE A 338 10.37 -20.56 6.34
CA PHE A 338 9.72 -19.25 6.18
C PHE A 338 8.82 -19.33 4.94
N HIS A 339 7.61 -19.83 5.18
CA HIS A 339 6.65 -20.16 4.13
C HIS A 339 5.91 -18.90 3.68
N ARG A 340 5.94 -18.59 2.38
CA ARG A 340 5.30 -17.35 1.88
C ARG A 340 3.79 -17.50 1.89
N ALA A 341 3.12 -16.53 2.51
CA ALA A 341 1.68 -16.52 2.61
C ALA A 341 1.10 -15.13 2.38
N THR A 342 -0.19 -15.12 2.00
CA THR A 342 -1.06 -13.96 2.11
C THR A 342 -1.83 -14.07 3.42
N VAL A 343 -1.60 -13.12 4.31
CA VAL A 343 -2.29 -12.95 5.58
C VAL A 343 -3.33 -11.84 5.44
N ARG A 344 -4.56 -12.11 5.89
CA ARG A 344 -5.65 -11.14 5.92
C ARG A 344 -6.43 -11.25 7.22
N TRP A 345 -7.12 -10.18 7.60
CA TRP A 345 -8.06 -10.22 8.71
C TRP A 345 -9.39 -10.82 8.25
N GLU A 346 -9.95 -11.74 9.03
CA GLU A 346 -11.27 -12.33 8.79
C GLU A 346 -12.19 -12.04 9.99
N PHE A 347 -13.33 -11.41 9.71
CA PHE A 347 -14.40 -11.17 10.68
C PHE A 347 -15.36 -12.36 10.68
N ASN A 348 -15.58 -12.97 11.84
CA ASN A 348 -16.54 -14.05 11.99
C ASN A 348 -17.77 -13.57 12.77
N GLY A 349 -18.93 -13.63 12.12
CA GLY A 349 -20.22 -13.12 12.62
C GLY A 349 -20.89 -13.94 13.72
N GLY A 350 -20.16 -14.38 14.75
CA GLY A 350 -20.77 -14.76 16.04
C GLY A 350 -20.47 -16.14 16.65
N THR A 351 -19.61 -17.00 16.08
CA THR A 351 -19.28 -18.31 16.70
C THR A 351 -17.81 -18.70 16.71
N ASP A 352 -16.94 -17.99 15.98
CA ASP A 352 -15.47 -18.16 15.99
C ASP A 352 -14.77 -16.83 16.27
N ILE A 353 -13.57 -16.87 16.83
CA ILE A 353 -12.76 -15.68 17.12
C ILE A 353 -12.34 -15.03 15.78
N SER A 354 -12.64 -13.73 15.60
CA SER A 354 -12.12 -12.95 14.47
C SER A 354 -10.61 -12.83 14.58
N GLY A 355 -9.88 -12.93 13.47
CA GLY A 355 -8.42 -12.89 13.52
C GLY A 355 -7.74 -13.03 12.18
N PHE A 356 -6.40 -13.04 12.21
CA PHE A 356 -5.60 -13.25 11.02
C PHE A 356 -5.73 -14.68 10.50
N VAL A 357 -5.91 -14.80 9.20
CA VAL A 357 -5.86 -16.07 8.48
C VAL A 357 -4.78 -16.02 7.43
N ALA A 358 -4.11 -17.15 7.22
CA ALA A 358 -2.98 -17.28 6.31
C ALA A 358 -3.29 -18.27 5.19
N GLU A 359 -3.03 -17.85 3.94
CA GLU A 359 -3.10 -18.66 2.75
C GLU A 359 -1.71 -18.79 2.11
N SER A 360 -1.22 -20.01 1.91
CA SER A 360 0.01 -20.28 1.15
C SER A 360 -0.07 -19.74 -0.27
N THR A 361 1.05 -19.20 -0.74
CA THR A 361 1.25 -18.77 -2.14
C THR A 361 1.50 -19.93 -3.12
N GLY A 362 1.33 -21.17 -2.68
CA GLY A 362 1.47 -22.39 -3.48
C GLY A 362 2.89 -22.95 -3.43
N ASN A 363 3.48 -23.28 -4.59
CA ASN A 363 4.78 -23.95 -4.65
C ASN A 363 5.91 -23.09 -4.05
N GLN A 364 6.57 -23.62 -3.01
CA GLN A 364 7.56 -22.92 -2.20
C GLN A 364 9.02 -23.11 -2.64
N ILE A 365 9.30 -23.68 -3.82
CA ILE A 365 10.68 -23.83 -4.30
C ILE A 365 11.43 -22.48 -4.35
N SER A 366 12.70 -22.47 -3.92
CA SER A 366 13.49 -21.25 -3.70
C SER A 366 13.85 -20.47 -4.96
N SER A 367 13.82 -21.11 -6.13
CA SER A 367 14.04 -20.47 -7.43
C SER A 367 12.77 -19.81 -7.99
N ARG A 368 11.58 -20.11 -7.45
CA ARG A 368 10.30 -19.64 -7.97
C ARG A 368 9.91 -18.32 -7.32
N LEU A 369 10.40 -17.21 -7.88
CA LEU A 369 10.08 -15.86 -7.42
C LEU A 369 8.57 -15.56 -7.40
N LEU A 370 7.77 -16.23 -8.24
CA LEU A 370 6.30 -16.13 -8.23
C LEU A 370 5.65 -16.44 -6.88
N SER A 371 6.33 -17.15 -5.97
CA SER A 371 5.83 -17.38 -4.60
C SER A 371 5.95 -16.15 -3.70
N MET A 372 6.76 -15.15 -4.06
CA MET A 372 6.82 -13.86 -3.37
C MET A 372 5.75 -12.89 -3.88
N LYS A 373 5.20 -13.12 -5.08
CA LYS A 373 4.12 -12.30 -5.62
C LYS A 373 2.90 -12.41 -4.71
N SER A 374 2.43 -11.26 -4.21
CA SER A 374 1.29 -11.15 -3.28
C SER A 374 1.52 -11.77 -1.89
N ALA A 375 2.74 -12.21 -1.59
CA ALA A 375 3.12 -12.59 -0.23
C ALA A 375 3.28 -11.31 0.61
N ASN A 376 2.49 -11.18 1.66
CA ASN A 376 2.61 -10.10 2.64
C ASN A 376 3.14 -10.60 3.99
N ALA A 377 3.32 -11.93 4.13
CA ALA A 377 3.86 -12.54 5.32
C ALA A 377 4.74 -13.76 5.04
N LEU A 378 5.60 -14.08 6.00
CA LEU A 378 6.38 -15.31 6.10
C LEU A 378 5.91 -16.09 7.33
N LEU A 379 5.30 -17.26 7.13
CA LEU A 379 4.91 -18.13 8.22
C LEU A 379 6.13 -18.85 8.77
N GLU A 380 6.31 -18.84 10.08
CA GLU A 380 7.36 -19.58 10.78
C GLU A 380 6.89 -21.04 10.99
N VAL A 381 7.21 -21.90 10.03
CA VAL A 381 6.85 -23.32 10.04
C VAL A 381 7.96 -24.14 10.74
N PRO A 382 7.67 -24.84 11.85
CA PRO A 382 8.69 -25.58 12.60
C PRO A 382 9.19 -26.81 11.82
N PRO A 383 10.44 -27.26 12.05
CA PRO A 383 11.06 -28.38 11.34
C PRO A 383 10.59 -29.76 11.82
N THR A 384 9.29 -30.05 11.72
CA THR A 384 8.72 -31.31 12.24
C THR A 384 8.68 -32.43 11.22
N GLY A 385 8.77 -32.12 9.92
CA GLY A 385 8.54 -33.08 8.84
C GLY A 385 7.09 -33.55 8.69
N ASN A 386 6.18 -33.05 9.53
CA ASN A 386 4.80 -33.47 9.60
C ASN A 386 3.88 -32.50 8.84
N LEU A 387 2.70 -33.00 8.48
CA LEU A 387 1.63 -32.16 7.95
C LEU A 387 1.03 -31.32 9.09
N ILE A 388 1.13 -29.99 8.98
CA ILE A 388 0.44 -29.06 9.88
C ILE A 388 -0.98 -28.86 9.33
N PRO A 389 -2.04 -29.21 10.09
CA PRO A 389 -3.40 -29.18 9.56
C PRO A 389 -3.94 -27.75 9.42
N SER A 390 -4.86 -27.56 8.45
CA SER A 390 -5.70 -26.36 8.37
C SER A 390 -6.39 -26.07 9.72
N GLY A 391 -6.57 -24.80 10.05
CA GLY A 391 -7.08 -24.34 11.35
C GLY A 391 -6.02 -24.19 12.44
N THR A 392 -4.79 -24.69 12.23
CA THR A 392 -3.68 -24.49 13.18
C THR A 392 -3.23 -23.03 13.16
N TYR A 393 -2.93 -22.48 14.33
CA TYR A 393 -2.29 -21.17 14.45
C TYR A 393 -0.78 -21.28 14.30
N VAL A 394 -0.21 -20.46 13.43
CA VAL A 394 1.23 -20.31 13.24
C VAL A 394 1.63 -18.85 13.38
N VAL A 395 2.89 -18.59 13.72
CA VAL A 395 3.41 -17.22 13.73
C VAL A 395 3.66 -16.79 12.27
N ALA A 396 3.21 -15.59 11.93
CA ALA A 396 3.40 -14.95 10.65
C ALA A 396 4.18 -13.65 10.84
N ILE A 397 5.36 -13.56 10.22
CA ILE A 397 6.14 -12.34 10.13
C ILE A 397 5.58 -11.49 9.00
N ILE A 398 5.11 -10.29 9.32
CA ILE A 398 4.54 -9.37 8.34
C ILE A 398 5.68 -8.66 7.60
N ILE A 399 5.71 -8.78 6.27
CA ILE A 399 6.77 -8.24 5.39
C ILE A 399 6.31 -7.10 4.48
N SER A 400 5.02 -6.77 4.47
CA SER A 400 4.47 -5.61 3.77
C SER A 400 3.38 -4.91 4.61
N ASP A 401 3.01 -3.68 4.25
CA ASP A 401 1.99 -2.92 4.95
C ASP A 401 0.61 -3.61 4.89
N LEU A 402 -0.02 -3.82 6.05
CA LEU A 402 -1.33 -4.48 6.18
C LEU A 402 -2.52 -3.57 5.90
N ILE A 403 -2.29 -2.25 5.82
CA ILE A 403 -3.34 -1.21 5.71
C ILE A 403 -4.15 -1.35 4.41
N GLY A 404 -3.63 -2.03 3.39
CA GLY A 404 -4.32 -2.28 2.11
C GLY A 404 -5.26 -3.50 2.06
N PHE A 405 -5.44 -4.26 3.14
CA PHE A 405 -6.22 -5.52 3.13
C PHE A 405 -7.49 -5.45 3.99
N THR A 406 -8.51 -4.74 3.51
CA THR A 406 -9.90 -4.96 3.94
C THR A 406 -10.50 -6.12 3.14
N GLY A 407 -11.03 -7.12 3.84
CA GLY A 407 -11.22 -8.48 3.34
C GLY A 407 -12.11 -8.65 2.11
N THR A 408 -11.59 -9.35 1.10
CA THR A 408 -12.39 -10.13 0.17
C THR A 408 -12.99 -11.34 0.91
N SER A 409 -14.22 -11.21 1.40
CA SER A 409 -15.01 -12.36 1.84
C SER A 409 -15.53 -13.11 0.61
N SER A 410 -14.74 -14.05 0.11
CA SER A 410 -15.18 -15.06 -0.84
C SER A 410 -16.07 -16.08 -0.12
N PHE A 411 -17.39 -15.90 -0.14
CA PHE A 411 -18.32 -17.00 0.12
C PHE A 411 -18.37 -17.89 -1.13
N SER A 412 -17.61 -18.98 -1.08
CA SER A 412 -17.76 -20.09 -2.02
C SER A 412 -18.84 -21.02 -1.49
N SER A 413 -20.04 -21.00 -2.09
CA SER A 413 -20.99 -22.11 -1.99
C SER A 413 -20.89 -22.96 -3.26
N SER A 414 -20.17 -24.07 -3.15
CA SER A 414 -20.16 -25.14 -4.15
C SER A 414 -21.28 -26.14 -3.85
N ILE A 415 -22.19 -26.39 -4.78
CA ILE A 415 -22.81 -27.71 -4.97
C ILE A 415 -22.82 -28.03 -6.47
N PRO A 416 -22.33 -29.22 -6.90
CA PRO A 416 -22.21 -29.60 -8.30
C PRO A 416 -23.43 -30.41 -8.75
N VAL A 417 -24.03 -30.10 -9.90
CA VAL A 417 -24.87 -31.08 -10.64
C VAL A 417 -24.71 -30.89 -12.14
N SER A 418 -24.31 -31.97 -12.78
CA SER A 418 -24.22 -32.20 -14.21
C SER A 418 -25.55 -32.70 -14.80
N ILE A 419 -25.76 -32.44 -16.10
CA ILE A 419 -26.54 -33.23 -17.09
C ILE A 419 -28.02 -32.82 -17.37
N THR A 420 -28.19 -32.23 -18.56
CA THR A 420 -29.24 -32.36 -19.62
C THR A 420 -30.70 -31.92 -19.49
N GLN A 421 -31.06 -31.09 -20.50
CA GLN A 421 -32.23 -31.12 -21.40
C GLN A 421 -33.69 -30.88 -20.92
N ARG A 422 -34.31 -29.94 -21.67
CA ARG A 422 -35.70 -29.87 -22.21
C ARG A 422 -36.82 -29.19 -21.41
N SER A 423 -37.21 -28.02 -21.94
CA SER A 423 -38.55 -27.58 -22.40
C SER A 423 -39.81 -27.92 -21.59
N ASN A 424 -40.48 -26.86 -21.09
CA ASN A 424 -41.87 -26.41 -21.38
C ASN A 424 -42.64 -25.86 -20.15
N SER A 425 -43.23 -24.67 -20.35
CA SER A 425 -44.53 -24.10 -19.89
C SER A 425 -45.27 -24.76 -18.71
N SER A 426 -45.93 -24.07 -17.77
CA SER A 426 -46.69 -22.80 -17.79
C SER A 426 -47.15 -22.42 -16.37
N ASP A 427 -47.26 -21.11 -16.12
CA ASP A 427 -48.21 -20.38 -15.25
C ASP A 427 -48.44 -20.75 -13.76
N THR A 428 -48.15 -19.79 -12.87
CA THR A 428 -49.14 -19.15 -11.96
C THR A 428 -48.59 -17.91 -11.22
N VAL A 429 -49.02 -16.74 -11.71
CA VAL A 429 -49.41 -15.45 -11.08
C VAL A 429 -48.88 -15.03 -9.67
N ALA A 430 -47.99 -14.02 -9.74
CA ALA A 430 -47.96 -12.72 -9.05
C ALA A 430 -47.63 -12.55 -7.54
N GLY A 431 -46.43 -12.01 -7.32
CA GLY A 431 -46.12 -10.96 -6.32
C GLY A 431 -44.99 -10.09 -6.89
N ARG A 432 -45.30 -8.85 -7.31
CA ARG A 432 -44.38 -7.95 -8.03
C ARG A 432 -43.39 -7.27 -7.07
N HIS A 433 -42.10 -7.58 -7.22
CA HIS A 433 -41.01 -6.63 -7.03
C HIS A 433 -40.38 -6.44 -8.42
N GLU A 434 -40.52 -5.26 -9.01
CA GLU A 434 -39.80 -4.91 -10.25
C GLU A 434 -38.31 -4.80 -9.91
N ASP A 435 -37.53 -5.83 -10.22
CA ASP A 435 -36.07 -5.73 -10.29
C ASP A 435 -35.71 -4.72 -11.38
N SER A 436 -35.40 -3.50 -10.98
CA SER A 436 -35.02 -2.41 -11.89
C SER A 436 -33.58 -2.64 -12.40
N GLU A 437 -33.46 -3.29 -13.55
CA GLU A 437 -32.20 -3.42 -14.30
C GLU A 437 -31.66 -2.03 -14.72
N PHE A 438 -30.38 -1.73 -14.50
CA PHE A 438 -29.75 -0.48 -14.97
C PHE A 438 -29.13 -0.66 -16.37
N LYS A 439 -29.41 0.25 -17.29
CA LYS A 439 -28.86 0.28 -18.64
C LYS A 439 -27.55 1.05 -18.69
N VAL A 440 -26.47 0.37 -19.04
CA VAL A 440 -25.13 0.95 -19.17
C VAL A 440 -24.74 1.06 -20.64
N ALA A 441 -24.17 2.20 -21.04
CA ALA A 441 -23.53 2.37 -22.34
C ALA A 441 -22.04 2.66 -22.20
N ILE A 442 -21.23 2.12 -23.12
CA ILE A 442 -19.77 2.26 -23.12
C ILE A 442 -19.32 2.91 -24.43
N LEU A 443 -18.68 4.06 -24.34
CA LEU A 443 -18.16 4.82 -25.48
C LEU A 443 -16.63 4.77 -25.47
N THR A 444 -16.02 4.06 -26.42
CA THR A 444 -14.57 4.17 -26.63
C THR A 444 -14.28 5.42 -27.46
N VAL A 445 -13.44 6.32 -26.94
CA VAL A 445 -13.02 7.54 -27.63
C VAL A 445 -11.57 7.37 -28.06
N SER A 446 -11.35 7.20 -29.36
CA SER A 446 -10.01 7.06 -29.94
C SER A 446 -10.03 7.22 -31.45
N ASP A 447 -9.24 8.16 -31.98
CA ASP A 447 -8.98 8.32 -33.41
C ASP A 447 -8.51 7.01 -34.07
N THR A 448 -7.60 6.29 -33.39
CA THR A 448 -6.98 5.07 -33.93
C THR A 448 -7.98 3.92 -34.02
N VAL A 449 -8.89 3.80 -33.05
CA VAL A 449 -9.93 2.76 -33.07
C VAL A 449 -11.04 3.14 -34.04
N ALA A 450 -11.46 4.41 -34.05
CA ALA A 450 -12.51 4.91 -34.94
C ALA A 450 -12.12 4.81 -36.43
N SER A 451 -10.84 5.01 -36.75
CA SER A 451 -10.33 4.84 -38.13
C SER A 451 -10.08 3.38 -38.51
N GLY A 452 -10.25 2.43 -37.59
CA GLY A 452 -9.94 1.01 -37.79
C GLY A 452 -8.44 0.67 -37.80
N ALA A 453 -7.57 1.61 -37.41
CA ALA A 453 -6.11 1.44 -37.42
C ALA A 453 -5.56 0.67 -36.20
N GLY A 454 -6.38 0.44 -35.17
CA GLY A 454 -6.01 -0.35 -34.00
C GLY A 454 -7.21 -0.98 -33.29
N PRO A 455 -7.00 -2.09 -32.54
CA PRO A 455 -8.09 -2.80 -31.87
C PRO A 455 -8.56 -2.06 -30.62
N ASP A 456 -9.87 -2.05 -30.38
CA ASP A 456 -10.43 -1.63 -29.09
C ASP A 456 -10.11 -2.68 -28.01
N ARG A 457 -9.30 -2.31 -27.03
CA ARG A 457 -8.97 -3.16 -25.87
C ARG A 457 -9.72 -2.75 -24.61
N SER A 458 -10.19 -1.52 -24.56
CA SER A 458 -10.75 -0.92 -23.34
C SER A 458 -12.26 -1.11 -23.29
N GLY A 459 -12.95 -1.01 -24.43
CA GLY A 459 -14.37 -1.30 -24.56
C GLY A 459 -14.73 -2.72 -24.08
N PRO A 460 -14.12 -3.79 -24.63
CA PRO A 460 -14.39 -5.17 -24.18
C PRO A 460 -14.07 -5.39 -22.70
N ARG A 461 -13.04 -4.71 -22.17
CA ARG A 461 -12.67 -4.79 -20.76
C ARG A 461 -13.72 -4.11 -19.87
N ALA A 462 -14.19 -2.92 -20.24
CA ALA A 462 -15.28 -2.24 -19.54
C ALA A 462 -16.56 -3.09 -19.52
N VAL A 463 -16.91 -3.72 -20.66
CA VAL A 463 -18.06 -4.65 -20.74
C VAL A 463 -17.89 -5.81 -19.76
N SER A 464 -16.72 -6.43 -19.76
CA SER A 464 -16.42 -7.53 -18.85
C SER A 464 -16.55 -7.11 -17.39
N VAL A 465 -16.07 -5.92 -17.02
CA VAL A 465 -16.11 -5.42 -15.64
C VAL A 465 -17.55 -5.10 -15.23
N VAL A 466 -18.30 -4.36 -16.04
CA VAL A 466 -19.72 -4.04 -15.76
C VAL A 466 -20.54 -5.32 -15.62
N ASN A 467 -20.37 -6.29 -16.51
CA ASN A 467 -21.09 -7.56 -16.43
C ASN A 467 -20.70 -8.37 -15.18
N SER A 468 -19.41 -8.40 -14.83
CA SER A 468 -18.95 -9.09 -13.60
C SER A 468 -19.44 -8.43 -12.31
N SER A 469 -19.77 -7.14 -12.37
CA SER A 469 -20.28 -6.36 -11.24
C SER A 469 -21.78 -6.09 -11.33
N SER A 470 -22.49 -6.77 -12.24
CA SER A 470 -23.91 -6.52 -12.52
C SER A 470 -24.78 -6.62 -11.27
N GLU A 471 -24.60 -7.68 -10.47
CA GLU A 471 -25.33 -7.90 -9.21
C GLU A 471 -25.09 -6.77 -8.20
N THR A 472 -23.84 -6.37 -8.01
CA THR A 472 -23.44 -5.27 -7.12
C THR A 472 -24.01 -3.92 -7.57
N LEU A 473 -24.16 -3.73 -8.87
CA LEU A 473 -24.74 -2.53 -9.47
C LEU A 473 -26.28 -2.56 -9.51
N GLY A 474 -26.94 -3.58 -8.97
CA GLY A 474 -28.41 -3.68 -8.98
C GLY A 474 -28.97 -4.25 -10.29
N GLY A 475 -28.27 -5.22 -10.89
CA GLY A 475 -28.63 -5.80 -12.17
C GLY A 475 -28.26 -4.89 -13.33
N ALA A 476 -27.07 -4.29 -13.35
CA ALA A 476 -26.66 -3.48 -14.49
C ALA A 476 -26.37 -4.34 -15.72
N ARG A 477 -26.88 -3.96 -16.90
CA ARG A 477 -26.50 -4.58 -18.18
C ARG A 477 -25.92 -3.56 -19.14
N VAL A 478 -24.92 -3.98 -19.90
CA VAL A 478 -24.43 -3.19 -21.03
C VAL A 478 -25.45 -3.28 -22.16
N ALA A 479 -26.11 -2.16 -22.45
CA ALA A 479 -27.16 -2.05 -23.46
C ALA A 479 -26.62 -1.56 -24.82
N ALA A 480 -25.50 -0.83 -24.84
CA ALA A 480 -24.89 -0.31 -26.05
C ALA A 480 -23.38 -0.12 -25.89
N THR A 481 -22.64 -0.33 -26.98
CA THR A 481 -21.23 0.05 -27.10
C THR A 481 -21.01 0.78 -28.42
N ALA A 482 -20.19 1.82 -28.43
CA ALA A 482 -19.82 2.52 -29.66
C ALA A 482 -18.36 3.02 -29.58
N VAL A 483 -17.82 3.36 -30.75
CA VAL A 483 -16.50 3.98 -30.88
C VAL A 483 -16.67 5.29 -31.64
N VAL A 484 -16.05 6.36 -31.16
CA VAL A 484 -16.01 7.67 -31.82
C VAL A 484 -14.58 8.21 -31.88
N PRO A 485 -14.24 9.04 -32.88
CA PRO A 485 -12.97 9.75 -32.90
C PRO A 485 -12.92 10.80 -31.78
N ASP A 486 -11.72 11.32 -31.52
CA ASP A 486 -11.46 12.37 -30.53
C ASP A 486 -11.96 13.75 -31.03
N GLU A 487 -13.26 13.85 -31.27
CA GLU A 487 -13.95 15.02 -31.79
C GLU A 487 -15.11 15.41 -30.88
N ILE A 488 -15.06 16.63 -30.33
CA ILE A 488 -16.08 17.14 -29.41
C ILE A 488 -17.51 16.94 -29.96
N PRO A 489 -17.85 17.29 -31.22
CA PRO A 489 -19.20 17.10 -31.73
C PRO A 489 -19.67 15.64 -31.73
N LYS A 490 -18.77 14.68 -32.04
CA LYS A 490 -19.08 13.25 -32.11
C LYS A 490 -19.28 12.63 -30.74
N ILE A 491 -18.45 13.03 -29.77
CA ILE A 491 -18.59 12.59 -28.38
C ILE A 491 -19.90 13.15 -27.81
N LYS A 492 -20.19 14.43 -28.01
CA LYS A 492 -21.44 15.07 -27.57
C LYS A 492 -22.68 14.39 -28.16
N GLU A 493 -22.70 14.18 -29.47
CA GLU A 493 -23.81 13.51 -30.16
C GLU A 493 -24.12 12.14 -29.54
N ALA A 494 -23.09 11.34 -29.24
CA ALA A 494 -23.25 10.04 -28.58
C ALA A 494 -23.77 10.15 -27.14
N LEU A 495 -23.22 11.07 -26.35
CA LEU A 495 -23.65 11.29 -24.96
C LEU A 495 -25.09 11.80 -24.89
N GLU A 496 -25.44 12.79 -25.69
CA GLU A 496 -26.80 13.36 -25.74
C GLU A 496 -27.81 12.33 -26.22
N ARG A 497 -27.50 11.57 -27.28
CA ARG A 497 -28.38 10.50 -27.76
C ARG A 497 -28.61 9.44 -26.68
N TRP A 498 -27.56 8.94 -26.05
CA TRP A 498 -27.68 7.89 -25.04
C TRP A 498 -28.37 8.35 -23.76
N SER A 499 -28.19 9.62 -23.36
CA SER A 499 -28.91 10.18 -22.22
C SER A 499 -30.36 10.55 -22.53
N ASP A 500 -30.61 11.24 -23.64
CA ASP A 500 -31.90 11.88 -23.88
C ASP A 500 -32.87 11.00 -24.66
N VAL A 501 -32.37 10.18 -25.58
CA VAL A 501 -33.17 9.32 -26.46
C VAL A 501 -33.20 7.89 -25.96
N ASP A 502 -32.03 7.27 -25.81
CA ASP A 502 -31.94 5.85 -25.46
C ASP A 502 -32.12 5.58 -23.95
N LYS A 503 -32.16 6.66 -23.14
CA LYS A 503 -32.42 6.67 -21.69
C LYS A 503 -31.53 5.68 -20.93
N MET A 504 -30.22 5.78 -21.14
CA MET A 504 -29.22 5.04 -20.37
C MET A 504 -29.17 5.54 -18.94
N ASP A 505 -28.96 4.65 -17.97
CA ASP A 505 -28.79 5.02 -16.56
C ASP A 505 -27.33 5.44 -16.28
N LEU A 506 -26.36 4.78 -16.94
CA LEU A 506 -24.92 5.06 -16.82
C LEU A 506 -24.25 5.08 -18.20
N ILE A 507 -23.40 6.08 -18.44
CA ILE A 507 -22.51 6.14 -19.61
C ILE A 507 -21.06 6.21 -19.12
N LEU A 508 -20.24 5.28 -19.61
CA LEU A 508 -18.80 5.27 -19.39
C LEU A 508 -18.09 5.62 -20.69
N THR A 509 -17.31 6.70 -20.71
CA THR A 509 -16.40 6.97 -21.82
C THR A 509 -15.01 6.45 -21.50
N LEU A 510 -14.28 5.93 -22.48
CA LEU A 510 -12.96 5.32 -22.31
C LEU A 510 -11.97 6.02 -23.24
N GLY A 511 -11.02 6.75 -22.69
CA GLY A 511 -9.99 7.46 -23.47
C GLY A 511 -10.26 8.95 -23.68
N GLY A 512 -9.30 9.64 -24.28
CA GLY A 512 -9.34 11.08 -24.52
C GLY A 512 -9.28 11.95 -23.27
N THR A 513 -8.75 11.44 -22.14
CA THR A 513 -8.66 12.16 -20.86
C THR A 513 -7.24 12.65 -20.52
N GLY A 514 -6.26 12.44 -21.40
CA GLY A 514 -4.88 12.87 -21.20
C GLY A 514 -4.66 14.38 -21.41
N CYS A 515 -3.39 14.77 -21.51
CA CYS A 515 -2.98 16.17 -21.74
C CYS A 515 -2.69 16.49 -23.22
N THR A 516 -2.89 15.56 -24.15
CA THR A 516 -2.57 15.82 -25.57
C THR A 516 -3.64 16.70 -26.21
N PRO A 517 -3.33 17.43 -27.31
CA PRO A 517 -4.33 18.24 -28.01
C PRO A 517 -5.52 17.45 -28.57
N ARG A 518 -5.38 16.12 -28.69
CA ARG A 518 -6.48 15.24 -29.12
C ARG A 518 -7.32 14.76 -27.94
N ASP A 519 -6.82 14.76 -26.71
CA ASP A 519 -7.60 14.36 -25.55
C ASP A 519 -8.67 15.42 -25.23
N VAL A 520 -9.90 15.23 -25.72
CA VAL A 520 -11.01 16.21 -25.63
C VAL A 520 -12.28 15.67 -24.95
N THR A 521 -12.24 14.45 -24.41
CA THR A 521 -13.40 13.79 -23.77
C THR A 521 -13.97 14.58 -22.58
N PRO A 522 -13.15 15.18 -21.68
CA PRO A 522 -13.65 16.00 -20.58
C PRO A 522 -14.37 17.26 -21.05
N GLU A 523 -13.85 17.95 -22.08
CA GLU A 523 -14.47 19.13 -22.67
C GLU A 523 -15.86 18.80 -23.22
N ALA A 524 -15.96 17.74 -24.03
CA ALA A 524 -17.22 17.28 -24.58
C ALA A 524 -18.23 16.90 -23.50
N THR A 525 -17.76 16.26 -22.42
CA THR A 525 -18.59 15.83 -21.29
C THR A 525 -19.11 17.03 -20.49
N LYS A 526 -18.26 18.02 -20.21
CA LYS A 526 -18.63 19.24 -19.48
C LYS A 526 -19.67 20.08 -20.22
N GLU A 527 -19.67 20.05 -21.55
CA GLU A 527 -20.68 20.74 -22.36
C GLU A 527 -22.07 20.08 -22.33
N VAL A 528 -22.18 18.80 -21.94
CA VAL A 528 -23.46 18.06 -21.96
C VAL A 528 -24.06 17.82 -20.58
N ILE A 529 -23.25 17.77 -19.52
CA ILE A 529 -23.75 17.54 -18.16
C ILE A 529 -24.42 18.79 -17.57
N GLN A 530 -25.49 18.61 -16.80
CA GLN A 530 -26.21 19.68 -16.10
C GLN A 530 -25.71 19.86 -14.66
N LYS A 531 -25.16 18.80 -14.06
CA LYS A 531 -24.66 18.81 -12.68
C LYS A 531 -23.39 17.98 -12.55
N GLU A 532 -22.30 18.57 -12.10
CA GLU A 532 -21.04 17.87 -11.90
C GLU A 532 -21.08 16.93 -10.68
N THR A 533 -20.29 15.85 -10.72
CA THR A 533 -20.13 14.88 -9.63
C THR A 533 -18.64 14.74 -9.24
N PRO A 534 -17.99 15.83 -8.76
CA PRO A 534 -16.54 15.85 -8.55
C PRO A 534 -16.04 14.84 -7.50
N GLY A 535 -16.90 14.41 -6.56
CA GLY A 535 -16.57 13.38 -5.58
C GLY A 535 -16.19 12.03 -6.21
N LEU A 536 -16.82 11.66 -7.33
CA LEU A 536 -16.47 10.43 -8.06
C LEU A 536 -15.06 10.54 -8.66
N LEU A 537 -14.72 11.73 -9.19
CA LEU A 537 -13.40 12.01 -9.75
C LEU A 537 -12.31 11.97 -8.67
N TYR A 538 -12.59 12.51 -7.49
CA TYR A 538 -11.67 12.47 -6.36
C TYR A 538 -11.33 11.03 -5.95
N VAL A 539 -12.34 10.16 -5.81
CA VAL A 539 -12.15 8.75 -5.46
C VAL A 539 -11.37 8.01 -6.56
N MET A 540 -11.74 8.20 -7.82
CA MET A 540 -11.00 7.62 -8.95
C MET A 540 -9.53 8.06 -8.94
N MET A 541 -9.26 9.35 -8.75
CA MET A 541 -7.89 9.89 -8.72
C MET A 541 -7.10 9.35 -7.52
N GLN A 542 -7.71 9.31 -6.34
CA GLN A 542 -7.08 8.80 -5.12
C GLN A 542 -6.68 7.33 -5.27
N GLU A 543 -7.54 6.48 -5.85
CA GLU A 543 -7.24 5.06 -6.06
C GLU A 543 -6.21 4.87 -7.20
N SER A 544 -6.33 5.59 -8.30
CA SER A 544 -5.37 5.49 -9.41
C SER A 544 -3.96 5.96 -9.03
N LEU A 545 -3.81 6.95 -8.14
CA LEU A 545 -2.51 7.42 -7.64
C LEU A 545 -1.77 6.36 -6.79
N LYS A 546 -2.48 5.39 -6.21
CA LYS A 546 -1.84 4.25 -5.53
C LYS A 546 -1.15 3.30 -6.51
N VAL A 547 -1.60 3.28 -7.77
CA VAL A 547 -1.11 2.40 -8.82
C VAL A 547 -0.03 3.08 -9.65
N THR A 548 -0.24 4.33 -10.04
CA THR A 548 0.70 5.08 -10.87
C THR A 548 0.70 6.58 -10.57
N PRO A 549 1.88 7.22 -10.42
CA PRO A 549 1.95 8.67 -10.24
C PRO A 549 1.42 9.42 -11.47
N PHE A 550 1.48 8.83 -12.68
CA PHE A 550 0.98 9.48 -13.90
C PHE A 550 -0.54 9.66 -13.93
N ALA A 551 -1.28 9.04 -13.01
CA ALA A 551 -2.73 9.25 -12.87
C ALA A 551 -3.07 10.74 -12.68
N MET A 552 -2.18 11.53 -12.07
CA MET A 552 -2.35 12.98 -11.87
C MET A 552 -2.53 13.78 -13.17
N LEU A 553 -2.16 13.22 -14.33
CA LEU A 553 -2.29 13.86 -15.63
C LEU A 553 -3.68 13.66 -16.26
N SER A 554 -4.53 12.82 -15.67
CA SER A 554 -5.89 12.59 -16.17
C SER A 554 -6.79 13.80 -15.88
N ARG A 555 -7.45 14.31 -16.91
CA ARG A 555 -8.36 15.45 -16.86
C ARG A 555 -9.84 15.05 -16.85
N SER A 556 -10.15 13.81 -16.44
CA SER A 556 -11.50 13.23 -16.43
C SER A 556 -12.59 14.17 -15.89
N ALA A 557 -13.79 14.10 -16.46
CA ALA A 557 -15.00 14.73 -15.94
C ALA A 557 -16.07 13.68 -15.61
N ALA A 558 -16.96 14.02 -14.67
CA ALA A 558 -18.12 13.22 -14.32
C ALA A 558 -19.29 14.13 -13.95
N GLY A 559 -20.49 13.74 -14.35
CA GLY A 559 -21.69 14.53 -14.08
C GLY A 559 -22.96 13.85 -14.53
N ILE A 560 -24.08 14.51 -14.26
CA ILE A 560 -25.42 14.01 -14.49
C ILE A 560 -26.04 14.76 -15.67
N ARG A 561 -26.63 14.00 -16.60
CA ARG A 561 -27.52 14.51 -17.63
C ARG A 561 -28.89 13.89 -17.57
N GLY A 562 -29.91 14.70 -17.25
CA GLY A 562 -31.25 14.20 -17.01
C GLY A 562 -31.24 13.14 -15.90
N SER A 563 -31.57 11.89 -16.26
CA SER A 563 -31.53 10.72 -15.38
C SER A 563 -30.32 9.81 -15.63
N THR A 564 -29.28 10.31 -16.31
CA THR A 564 -28.10 9.54 -16.71
C THR A 564 -26.86 10.05 -15.99
N LEU A 565 -26.09 9.14 -15.39
CA LEU A 565 -24.74 9.44 -14.89
C LEU A 565 -23.71 9.24 -16.00
N ILE A 566 -22.82 10.20 -16.22
CA ILE A 566 -21.74 10.14 -17.22
C ILE A 566 -20.40 10.21 -16.49
N ILE A 567 -19.48 9.28 -16.78
CA ILE A 567 -18.15 9.21 -16.15
C ILE A 567 -17.08 8.99 -17.21
N ASN A 568 -16.05 9.84 -17.22
CA ASN A 568 -14.90 9.66 -18.11
C ASN A 568 -13.80 8.82 -17.46
N MET A 569 -13.53 7.66 -18.05
CA MET A 569 -12.50 6.72 -17.63
C MET A 569 -11.26 6.81 -18.53
N PRO A 570 -10.06 6.48 -18.01
CA PRO A 570 -8.86 6.40 -18.82
C PRO A 570 -8.97 5.35 -19.94
N GLY A 571 -8.25 5.57 -21.03
CA GLY A 571 -8.23 4.65 -22.18
C GLY A 571 -7.43 3.37 -21.98
N ASN A 572 -6.85 3.14 -20.79
CA ASN A 572 -6.09 1.93 -20.46
C ASN A 572 -7.02 0.85 -19.86
N PRO A 573 -7.06 -0.39 -20.40
CA PRO A 573 -7.96 -1.44 -19.92
C PRO A 573 -7.83 -1.79 -18.42
N ASN A 574 -6.63 -1.70 -17.84
CA ASN A 574 -6.42 -1.96 -16.42
C ASN A 574 -6.98 -0.82 -15.57
N ALA A 575 -6.72 0.43 -15.97
CA ALA A 575 -7.21 1.61 -15.29
C ALA A 575 -8.76 1.66 -15.29
N VAL A 576 -9.42 1.18 -16.35
CA VAL A 576 -10.89 1.06 -16.38
C VAL A 576 -11.40 0.14 -15.28
N ALA A 577 -10.75 -1.01 -15.06
CA ALA A 577 -11.15 -1.94 -14.01
C ALA A 577 -10.93 -1.34 -12.61
N GLU A 578 -9.80 -0.69 -12.40
CA GLU A 578 -9.43 -0.02 -11.15
C GLU A 578 -10.41 1.12 -10.81
N CYS A 579 -10.71 2.00 -11.77
CA CYS A 579 -11.65 3.10 -11.56
C CYS A 579 -13.08 2.59 -11.32
N MET A 580 -13.50 1.52 -12.00
CA MET A 580 -14.80 0.92 -11.73
C MET A 580 -14.86 0.33 -10.33
N GLU A 581 -13.86 -0.45 -9.92
CA GLU A 581 -13.79 -1.05 -8.58
C GLU A 581 -13.84 0.01 -7.47
N ALA A 582 -13.13 1.12 -7.65
CA ALA A 582 -13.15 2.27 -6.74
C ALA A 582 -14.55 2.89 -6.58
N LEU A 583 -15.35 2.90 -7.64
CA LEU A 583 -16.67 3.52 -7.65
C LEU A 583 -17.81 2.58 -7.25
N LEU A 584 -17.63 1.26 -7.37
CA LEU A 584 -18.66 0.26 -7.08
C LEU A 584 -19.43 0.48 -5.75
N PRO A 585 -18.77 0.83 -4.62
CA PRO A 585 -19.47 0.99 -3.34
C PRO A 585 -20.54 2.09 -3.33
N ALA A 586 -20.37 3.13 -4.15
CA ALA A 586 -21.28 4.28 -4.20
C ALA A 586 -22.14 4.31 -5.47
N LEU A 587 -21.71 3.61 -6.53
CA LEU A 587 -22.30 3.75 -7.87
C LEU A 587 -23.76 3.27 -7.93
N LYS A 588 -24.10 2.15 -7.28
CA LYS A 588 -25.49 1.68 -7.20
C LYS A 588 -26.41 2.72 -6.56
N HIS A 589 -26.00 3.25 -5.41
CA HIS A 589 -26.81 4.24 -4.69
C HIS A 589 -26.98 5.53 -5.49
N ALA A 590 -25.92 5.98 -6.17
CA ALA A 590 -25.99 7.15 -7.05
C ALA A 590 -26.99 6.95 -8.20
N LEU A 591 -26.98 5.77 -8.85
CA LEU A 591 -27.92 5.45 -9.93
C LEU A 591 -29.37 5.39 -9.42
N GLU A 592 -29.61 4.80 -8.25
CA GLU A 592 -30.94 4.79 -7.62
C GLU A 592 -31.45 6.22 -7.32
N GLN A 593 -30.59 7.09 -6.78
CA GLN A 593 -30.94 8.48 -6.50
C GLN A 593 -31.24 9.28 -7.77
N ILE A 594 -30.43 9.12 -8.82
CA ILE A 594 -30.59 9.82 -10.10
C ILE A 594 -31.86 9.35 -10.83
N LYS A 595 -32.20 8.05 -10.74
CA LYS A 595 -33.42 7.47 -11.31
C LYS A 595 -34.68 7.86 -10.52
N GLY A 596 -34.52 8.38 -9.31
CA GLY A 596 -35.57 8.87 -8.44
C GLY A 596 -36.07 7.81 -7.45
N ASP A 597 -35.33 7.60 -6.36
CA ASP A 597 -35.83 6.83 -5.22
C ASP A 597 -37.06 7.55 -4.62
N LYS A 598 -38.16 6.81 -4.47
CA LYS A 598 -39.51 7.28 -4.10
C LYS A 598 -39.63 7.71 -2.63
N ARG A 599 -38.62 8.36 -2.05
CA ARG A 599 -38.64 8.77 -0.63
C ARG A 599 -39.37 10.07 -0.34
N GLU A 600 -39.89 10.77 -1.35
CA GLU A 600 -40.84 11.88 -1.14
C GLU A 600 -42.28 11.42 -0.88
N LYS A 601 -42.59 10.11 -0.91
CA LYS A 601 -43.97 9.61 -0.68
C LYS A 601 -44.06 8.45 0.32
N HIS A 602 -43.30 8.48 1.42
CA HIS A 602 -43.58 7.60 2.55
C HIS A 602 -44.68 8.23 3.44
N PRO A 603 -45.83 7.57 3.73
CA PRO A 603 -46.93 8.14 4.52
C PRO A 603 -46.61 8.39 6.01
N ARG A 604 -45.33 8.34 6.40
CA ARG A 604 -44.82 8.65 7.74
C ARG A 604 -43.73 9.74 7.73
N HIS A 605 -43.40 10.33 6.59
CA HIS A 605 -42.45 11.45 6.54
C HIS A 605 -43.15 12.74 6.94
N ILE A 606 -43.03 13.10 8.22
CA ILE A 606 -43.44 14.41 8.74
C ILE A 606 -42.32 15.40 8.39
N PRO A 607 -42.59 16.52 7.71
CA PRO A 607 -41.58 17.55 7.44
C PRO A 607 -40.87 17.98 8.73
N HIS A 608 -39.56 18.22 8.68
CA HIS A 608 -38.75 18.60 9.86
C HIS A 608 -39.31 19.78 10.68
N ALA A 609 -40.14 20.63 10.08
CA ALA A 609 -40.84 21.73 10.76
C ALA A 609 -41.98 21.29 11.71
N GLN A 610 -42.42 20.04 11.68
CA GLN A 610 -43.56 19.51 12.45
C GLN A 610 -43.20 18.32 13.36
N ALA A 611 -41.93 17.93 13.43
CA ALA A 611 -41.47 16.89 14.35
C ALA A 611 -41.20 17.48 15.74
N THR A 612 -41.88 16.98 16.77
CA THR A 612 -41.60 17.34 18.16
C THR A 612 -40.16 16.92 18.50
N PRO A 613 -39.34 17.77 19.15
CA PRO A 613 -37.94 17.44 19.41
C PRO A 613 -37.87 16.23 20.34
N THR A 614 -37.35 15.11 19.84
CA THR A 614 -37.04 13.97 20.70
C THR A 614 -35.66 14.20 21.28
N ASP A 615 -35.60 14.44 22.60
CA ASP A 615 -34.35 14.58 23.33
C ASP A 615 -33.60 13.24 23.36
N THR A 616 -32.80 13.01 22.33
CA THR A 616 -31.91 11.86 22.17
C THR A 616 -30.74 11.91 23.16
N TRP A 617 -30.54 13.03 23.85
CA TRP A 617 -29.46 13.25 24.81
C TRP A 617 -29.76 12.55 26.14
N GLU A 618 -30.99 12.67 26.63
CA GLU A 618 -31.40 12.06 27.91
C GLU A 618 -31.41 10.52 27.85
N ARG A 619 -31.69 9.96 26.67
CA ARG A 619 -31.71 8.51 26.43
C ARG A 619 -30.29 7.93 26.40
N SER A 620 -29.37 8.64 25.75
CA SER A 620 -27.94 8.28 25.72
C SER A 620 -27.28 8.44 27.09
N TYR A 621 -27.68 9.46 27.88
CA TYR A 621 -27.21 9.68 29.24
C TYR A 621 -27.62 8.54 30.19
N LYS A 622 -28.90 8.11 30.17
CA LYS A 622 -29.39 7.00 31.02
C LYS A 622 -28.77 5.65 30.68
N LEU A 623 -28.40 5.42 29.42
CA LEU A 623 -27.67 4.23 28.97
C LEU A 623 -26.19 4.23 29.41
N ALA A 624 -25.55 5.40 29.42
CA ALA A 624 -24.15 5.54 29.83
C ALA A 624 -23.97 5.54 31.36
N SER A 625 -24.97 5.97 32.14
CA SER A 625 -24.89 6.09 33.59
C SER A 625 -25.26 4.81 34.37
N GLY A 626 -25.58 3.71 33.69
CA GLY A 626 -25.88 2.42 34.33
C GLY A 626 -27.19 2.36 35.13
N VAL A 627 -28.09 3.33 34.95
CA VAL A 627 -29.39 3.39 35.64
C VAL A 627 -30.49 2.91 34.69
N ALA A 628 -30.51 1.61 34.39
CA ALA A 628 -31.63 0.99 33.71
C ALA A 628 -32.07 -0.25 34.50
N GLN A 629 -33.14 -0.06 35.27
CA GLN A 629 -33.88 -1.14 35.92
C GLN A 629 -34.70 -1.85 34.84
N GLU A 630 -34.59 -3.18 34.75
CA GLU A 630 -35.32 -4.01 33.80
C GLU A 630 -36.84 -3.86 34.00
N THR A 631 -37.55 -3.56 32.92
CA THR A 631 -38.98 -3.92 32.79
C THR A 631 -39.28 -4.39 31.37
N GLY A 632 -39.46 -5.71 31.24
CA GLY A 632 -40.70 -6.31 30.75
C GLY A 632 -41.16 -6.03 29.32
N CYS A 633 -41.08 -7.07 28.50
CA CYS A 633 -41.83 -7.35 27.27
C CYS A 633 -43.30 -6.86 27.26
N SER A 634 -43.79 -6.39 26.10
CA SER A 634 -45.13 -6.76 25.63
C SER A 634 -45.25 -6.71 24.10
N CYS A 635 -45.70 -7.83 23.54
CA CYS A 635 -46.06 -8.05 22.14
C CYS A 635 -47.31 -7.25 21.70
N SER A 636 -47.70 -7.49 20.43
CA SER A 636 -49.00 -7.28 19.75
C SER A 636 -49.30 -5.93 19.08
N HIS A 637 -49.05 -5.84 17.77
CA HIS A 637 -50.07 -6.01 16.71
C HIS A 637 -49.44 -6.03 15.31
#